data_AF-A0A125YYE1-F1
#
_entry.id   AF-A0A125YYE1-F1
#
_cell.length_a   1.000
_cell.length_b   1.000
_cell.length_c   1.000
_cell.angle_alpha   90.00
_cell.angle_beta   90.00
_cell.angle_gamma   90.00
#
_symmetry.space_group_name_H-M   'P 1'
#
loop_
_entity.id
_entity.type
_entity.pdbx_description
1 polymer ?
#
loop_
_entity_poly.entity_id
_entity_poly.type
_entity_poly.pdbx_seq_one_letter_code
_entity_poly.pdbx_strand_id
1 'polypeptide(L)'
;MHAPSRSSAGGGSPSEVCPPLQGAAASSHSPPSQVDSAQETGASAFASSFSTAALRSHASSSASLGASGAASLPHSSRVPSDDTQTRVSIFNLLPPSACRAISYLLVCGLSLSALSSLATYFHVAVLQVILFGIALSYALAFLSLARQADGLIGPKVGILPLDELMPALEQRARVPASPHVKFVMKAVHQVATLVCRNKSNVLPSHLAYGGVAISIFCAGLSFTALGWPRALWQTACFAALYVEYLAFRYMARDFLSFQWDVLLLECGFIAVCASPCSTAATPFAAGVSVMSFRLLAFKLLFCSGICKLASGDQKWSSFTAMNYHYWTQPLPNFVSWHSYWGGNKRLQAIGAVTFEILGPLLILFGRWGRIVAFFCFVLLIVSIYVTGNYGFFNILSCVVCLALLDDSLLLFKFPSPLENASVLQRATESLVAVLLGCVAGSFYILFSLTSVALFLKLWQKPLLEPPALCAQLYGELAPLHACNLYGLFASVTTSRYEVVIEELHLVEDTSTHPPTTRETWVELDFLYKPGDVDRRPPWLWLGHMPRLDWRLWFLPLRLARVVNLAIRDGASPAAVSAALQQGAPSLYPAWWPVLLARICRRQPEVLALLGPQRNIDLARAPCPRGLRVSLFDFRFRPPENCPLYAAFFPEGMPALTPQEIQEIEEELQNWEVGDWWMRRRHRTIDLLSIRSSPKGGADAGLAENSNES
;
A
#
# COMPACT_ATOMS: atom_id res chain seq x y z
N MET A 1 -2.96 54.75 -41.37
CA MET A 1 -2.05 55.92 -41.43
C MET A 1 -0.80 55.51 -40.66
N HIS A 2 0.41 55.32 -41.17
CA HIS A 2 1.11 55.46 -42.47
C HIS A 2 1.84 54.10 -42.72
N ALA A 3 1.63 53.37 -43.81
CA ALA A 3 2.33 53.43 -45.11
C ALA A 3 3.85 53.08 -45.06
N PRO A 4 4.46 52.52 -46.12
CA PRO A 4 4.03 51.39 -46.97
C PRO A 4 5.18 50.48 -47.49
N SER A 5 4.81 49.44 -48.28
CA SER A 5 5.50 48.90 -49.49
C SER A 5 6.81 48.09 -49.33
N ARG A 6 7.14 47.04 -50.10
CA ARG A 6 6.60 46.36 -51.31
C ARG A 6 7.39 45.03 -51.45
N SER A 7 6.74 43.87 -51.58
CA SER A 7 6.51 43.08 -52.82
C SER A 7 7.81 42.62 -53.55
N SER A 8 8.14 41.31 -53.52
CA SER A 8 7.84 40.29 -54.58
C SER A 8 8.79 40.39 -55.79
N ALA A 9 9.26 39.37 -56.52
CA ALA A 9 9.03 37.95 -56.73
C ALA A 9 10.29 37.46 -57.52
N GLY A 10 10.57 36.19 -57.88
CA GLY A 10 9.83 34.94 -57.92
C GLY A 10 10.56 33.93 -58.83
N GLY A 11 10.09 32.68 -58.86
CA GLY A 11 10.40 31.63 -59.85
C GLY A 11 11.50 30.65 -59.42
N GLY A 12 11.40 29.33 -59.60
CA GLY A 12 10.40 28.46 -60.20
C GLY A 12 10.66 26.99 -59.82
N SER A 13 9.67 26.12 -60.01
CA SER A 13 9.66 24.66 -59.79
C SER A 13 10.17 23.89 -61.04
N PRO A 14 10.16 22.53 -61.16
CA PRO A 14 9.87 21.41 -60.21
C PRO A 14 10.82 20.16 -60.33
N SER A 15 10.48 19.10 -59.57
CA SER A 15 10.57 17.64 -59.85
C SER A 15 11.87 16.81 -59.69
N GLU A 16 11.78 15.86 -58.72
CA GLU A 16 12.16 14.43 -58.68
C GLU A 16 13.47 13.88 -59.28
N VAL A 17 14.18 13.04 -58.48
CA VAL A 17 14.59 11.63 -58.76
C VAL A 17 15.69 11.17 -57.78
N CYS A 18 15.50 10.01 -57.12
CA CYS A 18 16.48 9.23 -56.32
C CYS A 18 17.33 8.28 -57.21
N PRO A 19 18.14 7.33 -56.65
CA PRO A 19 19.44 7.40 -55.96
C PRO A 19 20.53 6.62 -56.79
N PRO A 20 21.73 6.24 -56.27
CA PRO A 20 21.85 4.94 -55.57
C PRO A 20 22.95 4.79 -54.47
N LEU A 21 22.63 3.89 -53.53
CA LEU A 21 23.44 2.86 -52.83
C LEU A 21 24.97 2.77 -53.05
N GLN A 22 25.74 2.72 -51.94
CA GLN A 22 26.54 1.56 -51.43
C GLN A 22 27.70 2.02 -50.50
N GLY A 23 28.00 1.22 -49.46
CA GLY A 23 29.38 1.03 -49.00
C GLY A 23 29.74 1.38 -47.55
N ALA A 24 29.52 0.41 -46.66
CA ALA A 24 30.36 -0.05 -45.54
C ALA A 24 31.38 0.90 -44.85
N ALA A 25 31.33 0.94 -43.51
CA ALA A 25 32.53 1.04 -42.67
C ALA A 25 32.32 0.33 -41.31
N ALA A 26 33.26 -0.56 -40.99
CA ALA A 26 33.40 -1.27 -39.74
C ALA A 26 34.65 -0.78 -39.00
N SER A 27 34.59 -0.74 -37.65
CA SER A 27 35.69 -0.80 -36.65
C SER A 27 36.76 0.32 -36.70
N SER A 28 37.38 0.83 -35.64
CA SER A 28 37.65 0.37 -34.27
C SER A 28 38.21 1.56 -33.43
N HIS A 29 38.30 1.34 -32.11
CA HIS A 29 39.13 2.02 -31.09
C HIS A 29 38.52 3.15 -30.22
N SER A 30 38.16 2.74 -28.99
CA SER A 30 38.19 3.46 -27.69
C SER A 30 39.62 3.92 -27.32
N PRO A 31 39.91 4.68 -26.21
CA PRO A 31 39.16 4.96 -24.96
C PRO A 31 39.29 6.47 -24.50
N PRO A 32 39.07 6.94 -23.23
CA PRO A 32 38.64 6.28 -22.00
C PRO A 32 37.46 6.94 -21.23
N SER A 33 37.07 6.22 -20.18
CA SER A 33 36.06 6.43 -19.13
C SER A 33 36.02 7.79 -18.44
N GLN A 34 34.80 8.31 -18.21
CA GLN A 34 34.47 9.10 -17.03
C GLN A 34 33.11 8.65 -16.45
N VAL A 35 33.13 8.61 -15.12
CA VAL A 35 32.11 8.22 -14.16
C VAL A 35 30.95 9.21 -14.20
N ASP A 36 29.70 8.75 -14.30
CA ASP A 36 28.56 9.60 -14.00
C ASP A 36 27.45 8.86 -13.24
N SER A 37 27.19 9.46 -12.07
CA SER A 37 26.15 9.29 -11.07
C SER A 37 24.79 8.72 -11.52
N ALA A 38 24.41 7.58 -10.92
CA ALA A 38 23.08 7.00 -11.03
C ALA A 38 22.08 7.77 -10.14
N GLN A 39 21.18 8.54 -10.77
CA GLN A 39 19.98 9.08 -10.13
C GLN A 39 18.95 7.96 -9.96
N GLU A 40 18.72 7.55 -8.72
CA GLU A 40 17.60 6.69 -8.32
C GLU A 40 16.26 7.40 -8.59
N THR A 41 15.61 7.03 -9.69
CA THR A 41 14.21 7.36 -9.93
C THR A 41 13.35 6.48 -9.04
N GLY A 42 12.70 7.11 -8.05
CA GLY A 42 11.77 6.47 -7.11
C GLY A 42 10.52 5.93 -7.80
N ALA A 43 10.66 4.76 -8.45
CA ALA A 43 9.56 3.89 -8.78
C ALA A 43 8.95 3.33 -7.48
N SER A 44 7.63 3.24 -7.42
CA SER A 44 6.90 2.78 -6.23
C SER A 44 7.57 1.57 -5.58
N ALA A 45 7.84 1.62 -4.28
CA ALA A 45 8.49 0.57 -3.49
C ALA A 45 7.72 -0.79 -3.45
N PHE A 46 6.66 -0.93 -4.25
CA PHE A 46 5.92 -2.17 -4.48
C PHE A 46 6.10 -2.71 -5.91
N ALA A 47 6.40 -1.86 -6.91
CA ALA A 47 6.77 -2.32 -8.26
C ALA A 47 8.13 -3.04 -8.27
N SER A 48 9.05 -2.65 -7.38
CA SER A 48 10.30 -3.38 -7.15
C SER A 48 10.08 -4.74 -6.47
N SER A 49 8.93 -4.96 -5.82
CA SER A 49 8.58 -6.25 -5.21
C SER A 49 8.03 -7.26 -6.23
N PHE A 50 7.76 -6.84 -7.47
CA PHE A 50 7.23 -7.69 -8.55
C PHE A 50 8.15 -7.74 -9.79
N SER A 51 9.30 -7.08 -9.77
CA SER A 51 10.24 -7.04 -10.89
C SER A 51 11.64 -7.38 -10.41
N THR A 52 11.94 -8.67 -10.25
CA THR A 52 13.30 -9.22 -10.36
C THR A 52 13.24 -10.71 -10.68
N ALA A 53 13.10 -11.03 -11.96
CA ALA A 53 13.47 -12.34 -12.49
C ALA A 53 14.24 -12.14 -13.80
N ALA A 54 15.41 -12.79 -13.85
CA ALA A 54 16.31 -12.98 -14.99
C ALA A 54 17.20 -11.80 -15.40
N LEU A 55 18.42 -11.78 -14.85
CA LEU A 55 19.60 -11.42 -15.63
C LEU A 55 20.76 -12.37 -15.30
N ARG A 56 21.18 -13.07 -16.36
CA ARG A 56 22.46 -13.78 -16.60
C ARG A 56 22.62 -15.21 -16.05
N SER A 57 22.42 -16.16 -16.96
CA SER A 57 23.06 -17.46 -16.98
C SER A 57 24.47 -17.34 -17.57
N HIS A 58 25.51 -17.67 -16.81
CA HIS A 58 26.73 -18.26 -17.36
C HIS A 58 27.26 -19.30 -16.37
N ALA A 59 27.53 -20.48 -16.92
CA ALA A 59 28.02 -21.65 -16.22
C ALA A 59 29.47 -21.48 -15.79
N SER A 60 29.82 -22.00 -14.61
CA SER A 60 31.14 -22.58 -14.35
C SER A 60 31.06 -23.63 -13.23
N SER A 61 31.86 -24.66 -13.43
CA SER A 61 31.94 -25.94 -12.72
C SER A 61 32.90 -25.91 -11.52
N SER A 62 32.67 -26.84 -10.57
CA SER A 62 33.61 -27.36 -9.54
C SER A 62 33.98 -26.39 -8.41
N ALA A 63 34.25 -26.79 -7.15
CA ALA A 63 34.56 -28.08 -6.56
C ALA A 63 34.15 -28.11 -5.08
N SER A 64 33.89 -29.31 -4.57
CA SER A 64 33.66 -29.62 -3.15
C SER A 64 34.92 -29.40 -2.31
N LEU A 65 34.82 -28.66 -1.22
CA LEU A 65 35.79 -28.69 -0.11
C LEU A 65 35.04 -28.47 1.21
N GLY A 66 35.17 -29.45 2.11
CA GLY A 66 34.53 -29.44 3.41
C GLY A 66 35.15 -28.43 4.36
N ALA A 67 34.29 -27.79 5.17
CA ALA A 67 34.70 -27.07 6.35
C ALA A 67 33.67 -27.35 7.46
N SER A 68 34.11 -28.17 8.40
CA SER A 68 33.48 -28.49 9.67
C SER A 68 33.48 -27.28 10.63
N GLY A 69 32.40 -27.10 11.39
CA GLY A 69 32.43 -26.34 12.65
C GLY A 69 31.65 -25.03 12.65
N ALA A 70 30.32 -25.10 12.61
CA ALA A 70 29.44 -24.06 13.13
C ALA A 70 28.22 -24.73 13.77
N ALA A 71 27.98 -24.45 15.05
CA ALA A 71 26.92 -25.05 15.84
C ALA A 71 25.54 -24.76 15.20
N SER A 72 24.97 -25.78 14.58
CA SER A 72 23.59 -25.80 14.10
C SER A 72 22.66 -25.97 15.30
N LEU A 73 21.86 -24.94 15.60
CA LEU A 73 20.70 -25.07 16.49
C LEU A 73 19.66 -25.97 15.80
N PRO A 74 19.00 -26.89 16.53
CA PRO A 74 18.02 -27.78 15.93
C PRO A 74 16.76 -26.97 15.62
N HIS A 75 16.56 -26.62 14.36
CA HIS A 75 15.23 -26.26 13.88
C HIS A 75 14.40 -27.55 13.85
N SER A 76 13.26 -27.56 14.54
CA SER A 76 12.20 -28.56 14.33
C SER A 76 11.98 -28.69 12.82
N SER A 77 12.35 -29.84 12.29
CA SER A 77 12.50 -30.19 10.87
C SER A 77 11.19 -30.22 10.07
N ARG A 78 10.08 -29.75 10.65
CA ARG A 78 8.74 -29.75 10.04
C ARG A 78 8.18 -28.37 9.72
N VAL A 79 8.76 -27.29 10.25
CA VAL A 79 8.41 -25.96 9.74
C VAL A 79 9.23 -25.80 8.46
N PRO A 80 8.62 -25.67 7.27
CA PRO A 80 9.39 -25.45 6.06
C PRO A 80 10.23 -24.19 6.27
N SER A 81 11.55 -24.38 6.32
CA SER A 81 12.50 -23.28 6.24
C SER A 81 12.15 -22.49 4.99
N ASP A 82 11.84 -21.22 5.16
CA ASP A 82 11.45 -20.31 4.09
C ASP A 82 12.70 -19.93 3.29
N ASP A 83 13.37 -20.92 2.68
CA ASP A 83 14.62 -20.71 1.95
C ASP A 83 14.83 -21.73 0.82
N THR A 84 15.19 -21.19 -0.35
CA THR A 84 15.80 -21.82 -1.53
C THR A 84 14.97 -22.56 -2.57
N GLN A 85 13.67 -22.84 -2.39
CA GLN A 85 12.87 -23.31 -3.54
C GLN A 85 12.58 -22.15 -4.50
N THR A 86 13.05 -22.27 -5.74
CA THR A 86 12.71 -21.38 -6.85
C THR A 86 11.20 -21.23 -6.90
N ARG A 87 10.69 -20.03 -6.60
CA ARG A 87 9.27 -19.71 -6.65
C ARG A 87 8.80 -19.79 -8.11
N VAL A 88 8.39 -20.98 -8.55
CA VAL A 88 7.88 -21.18 -9.90
C VAL A 88 6.40 -20.82 -9.89
N SER A 89 6.08 -19.66 -10.47
CA SER A 89 4.70 -19.25 -10.73
C SER A 89 4.01 -20.25 -11.66
N ILE A 90 2.77 -20.63 -11.36
CA ILE A 90 1.94 -21.48 -12.24
C ILE A 90 1.76 -20.84 -13.64
N PHE A 91 1.86 -19.52 -13.73
CA PHE A 91 1.74 -18.77 -14.97
C PHE A 91 3.01 -18.78 -15.83
N ASN A 92 4.10 -19.41 -15.38
CA ASN A 92 5.27 -19.64 -16.22
C ASN A 92 4.95 -20.50 -17.46
N LEU A 93 3.91 -21.34 -17.37
CA LEU A 93 3.41 -22.17 -18.47
C LEU A 93 2.65 -21.36 -19.54
N LEU A 94 2.15 -20.16 -19.23
CA LEU A 94 1.44 -19.34 -20.21
C LEU A 94 2.42 -18.59 -21.13
N PRO A 95 2.31 -18.73 -22.47
CA PRO A 95 3.13 -17.94 -23.38
C PRO A 95 2.73 -16.46 -23.33
N PRO A 96 3.64 -15.51 -23.61
CA PRO A 96 3.34 -14.08 -23.61
C PRO A 96 2.16 -13.68 -24.50
N SER A 97 1.96 -14.38 -25.63
CA SER A 97 0.80 -14.20 -26.51
C SER A 97 -0.53 -14.49 -25.81
N ALA A 98 -0.60 -15.56 -25.01
CA ALA A 98 -1.79 -15.89 -24.23
C ALA A 98 -2.05 -14.84 -23.14
N CYS A 99 -1.01 -14.38 -22.44
CA CYS A 99 -1.14 -13.30 -21.45
C CYS A 99 -1.68 -11.99 -22.07
N ARG A 100 -1.22 -11.64 -23.27
CA ARG A 100 -1.78 -10.50 -24.04
C ARG A 100 -3.25 -10.72 -24.37
N ALA A 101 -3.57 -11.87 -24.98
CA ALA A 101 -4.93 -12.20 -25.37
C ALA A 101 -5.88 -12.15 -24.17
N ILE A 102 -5.52 -12.78 -23.05
CA ILE A 102 -6.32 -12.76 -21.81
C ILE A 102 -6.52 -11.32 -21.32
N SER A 103 -5.44 -10.52 -21.22
CA SER A 103 -5.55 -9.14 -20.73
C SER A 103 -6.47 -8.28 -21.58
N TYR A 104 -6.40 -8.42 -22.91
CA TYR A 104 -7.28 -7.71 -23.84
C TYR A 104 -8.72 -8.20 -23.76
N LEU A 105 -8.93 -9.52 -23.72
CA LEU A 105 -10.25 -10.12 -23.60
C LEU A 105 -10.95 -9.72 -22.29
N LEU A 106 -10.22 -9.62 -21.18
CA LEU A 106 -10.77 -9.15 -19.91
C LEU A 106 -11.30 -7.72 -20.03
N VAL A 107 -10.50 -6.78 -20.53
CA VAL A 107 -10.93 -5.38 -20.66
C VAL A 107 -12.05 -5.24 -21.69
N CYS A 108 -11.92 -5.86 -22.86
CA CYS A 108 -12.96 -5.82 -23.90
C CYS A 108 -14.27 -6.48 -23.44
N GLY A 109 -14.19 -7.64 -22.79
CA GLY A 109 -15.35 -8.36 -22.27
C GLY A 109 -16.08 -7.57 -21.18
N LEU A 110 -15.35 -6.93 -20.27
CA LEU A 110 -15.94 -6.05 -19.25
C LEU A 110 -16.62 -4.85 -19.88
N SER A 111 -16.01 -4.22 -20.88
CA SER A 111 -16.61 -3.12 -21.64
C SER A 111 -17.90 -3.54 -22.34
N LEU A 112 -17.92 -4.70 -23.01
CA LEU A 112 -19.10 -5.22 -23.71
C LEU A 112 -20.24 -5.58 -22.74
N SER A 113 -19.94 -6.28 -21.65
CA SER A 113 -20.92 -6.60 -20.58
C SER A 113 -21.52 -5.31 -20.00
N ALA A 114 -20.68 -4.31 -19.78
CA ALA A 114 -21.09 -3.03 -19.24
C ALA A 114 -21.97 -2.21 -20.21
N LEU A 115 -21.65 -2.21 -21.51
CA LEU A 115 -22.47 -1.57 -22.55
C LEU A 115 -23.85 -2.23 -22.69
N SER A 116 -23.94 -3.56 -22.61
CA SER A 116 -25.22 -4.28 -22.59
C SER A 116 -26.07 -3.87 -21.37
N SER A 117 -25.44 -3.71 -20.21
CA SER A 117 -26.12 -3.22 -19.00
C SER A 117 -26.61 -1.78 -19.16
N LEU A 118 -25.79 -0.91 -19.75
CA LEU A 118 -26.15 0.49 -20.02
C LEU A 118 -27.40 0.58 -20.89
N ALA A 119 -27.56 -0.34 -21.85
CA ALA A 119 -28.72 -0.38 -22.72
C ALA A 119 -30.03 -0.69 -22.01
N THR A 120 -29.98 -1.41 -20.89
CA THR A 120 -31.17 -1.99 -20.26
C THR A 120 -31.53 -1.30 -18.94
N TYR A 121 -30.55 -0.80 -18.19
CA TYR A 121 -30.76 -0.34 -16.81
C TYR A 121 -30.27 1.10 -16.57
N PHE A 122 -30.83 1.74 -15.55
CA PHE A 122 -30.39 3.04 -15.03
C PHE A 122 -29.41 2.87 -13.86
N HIS A 123 -28.51 3.83 -13.70
CA HIS A 123 -27.43 3.78 -12.71
C HIS A 123 -27.20 5.15 -12.02
N VAL A 124 -28.16 6.07 -12.09
CA VAL A 124 -28.02 7.42 -11.53
C VAL A 124 -28.03 7.35 -10.01
N ALA A 125 -28.97 6.58 -9.44
CA ALA A 125 -29.08 6.39 -8.01
C ALA A 125 -27.87 5.64 -7.44
N VAL A 126 -27.46 4.54 -8.09
CA VAL A 126 -26.26 3.80 -7.72
C VAL A 126 -25.03 4.71 -7.72
N LEU A 127 -24.86 5.55 -8.75
CA LEU A 127 -23.74 6.49 -8.79
C LEU A 127 -23.77 7.48 -7.61
N GLN A 128 -24.93 8.02 -7.26
CA GLN A 128 -25.04 8.93 -6.10
C GLN A 128 -24.69 8.24 -4.78
N VAL A 129 -25.11 6.98 -4.58
CA VAL A 129 -24.74 6.20 -3.38
C VAL A 129 -23.24 5.90 -3.36
N ILE A 130 -22.63 5.59 -4.51
CA ILE A 130 -21.17 5.39 -4.62
C ILE A 130 -20.45 6.69 -4.24
N LEU A 131 -20.82 7.83 -4.82
CA LEU A 131 -20.22 9.13 -4.50
C LEU A 131 -20.36 9.47 -3.02
N PHE A 132 -21.54 9.23 -2.43
CA PHE A 132 -21.75 9.37 -0.99
C PHE A 132 -20.78 8.49 -0.18
N GLY A 133 -20.68 7.21 -0.52
CA GLY A 133 -19.77 6.28 0.15
C GLY A 133 -18.29 6.65 0.02
N ILE A 134 -17.87 7.19 -1.14
CA ILE A 134 -16.50 7.68 -1.35
C ILE A 134 -16.25 8.92 -0.50
N ALA A 135 -17.20 9.86 -0.42
CA ALA A 135 -17.08 11.03 0.45
C ALA A 135 -16.94 10.63 1.93
N LEU A 136 -17.72 9.66 2.41
CA LEU A 136 -17.54 9.11 3.76
C LEU A 136 -16.19 8.40 3.94
N SER A 137 -15.71 7.68 2.93
CA SER A 137 -14.40 7.03 2.98
C SER A 137 -13.26 8.06 3.09
N TYR A 138 -13.37 9.19 2.40
CA TYR A 138 -12.47 10.33 2.59
C TYR A 138 -12.55 10.87 4.02
N ALA A 139 -13.75 11.07 4.58
CA ALA A 139 -13.90 11.54 5.95
C ALA A 139 -13.20 10.62 6.96
N LEU A 140 -13.35 9.30 6.82
CA LEU A 140 -12.67 8.32 7.67
C LEU A 140 -11.15 8.33 7.48
N ALA A 141 -10.68 8.42 6.23
CA ALA A 141 -9.25 8.45 5.93
C ALA A 141 -8.57 9.71 6.50
N PHE A 142 -9.19 10.88 6.32
CA PHE A 142 -8.72 12.15 6.87
C PHE A 142 -8.81 12.19 8.39
N LEU A 143 -9.90 11.71 9.00
CA LEU A 143 -10.03 11.64 10.47
C LEU A 143 -8.98 10.70 11.06
N SER A 144 -8.73 9.57 10.40
CA SER A 144 -7.66 8.66 10.77
C SER A 144 -6.28 9.31 10.67
N LEU A 145 -6.05 10.13 9.65
CA LEU A 145 -4.78 10.83 9.45
C LEU A 145 -4.60 11.98 10.44
N ALA A 146 -5.64 12.76 10.72
CA ALA A 146 -5.60 13.92 11.61
C ALA A 146 -5.06 13.59 13.00
N ARG A 147 -5.33 12.39 13.52
CA ARG A 147 -4.85 11.92 14.83
C ARG A 147 -3.35 11.64 14.90
N GLN A 148 -2.67 11.52 13.77
CA GLN A 148 -1.26 11.08 13.70
C GLN A 148 -0.41 11.98 12.78
N ALA A 149 -1.01 12.87 11.99
CA ALA A 149 -0.32 13.65 10.96
C ALA A 149 0.81 14.50 11.55
N ASP A 150 0.62 15.11 12.71
CA ASP A 150 1.61 16.00 13.31
C ASP A 150 2.87 15.24 13.78
N GLY A 151 2.70 14.06 14.38
CA GLY A 151 3.83 13.19 14.74
C GLY A 151 4.52 12.58 13.52
N LEU A 152 3.79 12.30 12.44
CA LEU A 152 4.35 11.69 11.23
C LEU A 152 5.10 12.70 10.35
N ILE A 153 4.49 13.86 10.08
CA ILE A 153 4.95 14.85 9.08
C ILE A 153 4.94 16.29 9.59
N GLY A 154 4.95 16.50 10.90
CA GLY A 154 5.10 17.83 11.48
C GLY A 154 6.32 18.55 10.90
N PRO A 155 6.22 19.84 10.48
CA PRO A 155 7.26 20.52 9.70
C PRO A 155 8.68 20.43 10.26
N LYS A 156 8.83 20.56 11.58
CA LYS A 156 10.12 20.55 12.29
C LYS A 156 10.35 19.31 13.17
N VAL A 157 9.28 18.69 13.65
CA VAL A 157 9.33 17.71 14.75
C VAL A 157 8.86 16.31 14.34
N GLY A 158 8.13 16.19 13.22
CA GLY A 158 7.64 14.92 12.74
C GLY A 158 8.76 13.92 12.40
N ILE A 159 8.40 12.64 12.32
CA ILE A 159 9.32 11.57 11.91
C ILE A 159 9.85 11.81 10.47
N LEU A 160 9.02 12.40 9.61
CA LEU A 160 9.40 12.89 8.28
C LEU A 160 9.23 14.41 8.24
N PRO A 161 10.24 15.20 8.65
CA PRO A 161 10.17 16.65 8.63
C PRO A 161 9.83 17.17 7.23
N LEU A 162 8.79 18.00 7.15
CA LEU A 162 8.25 18.45 5.88
C LEU A 162 9.12 19.53 5.22
N ASP A 163 9.82 20.33 6.03
CA ASP A 163 10.67 21.42 5.53
C ASP A 163 11.81 20.91 4.63
N GLU A 164 12.35 19.72 4.94
CA GLU A 164 13.40 19.05 4.15
C GLU A 164 12.88 18.54 2.79
N LEU A 165 11.57 18.31 2.66
CA LEU A 165 10.97 17.66 1.50
C LEU A 165 10.53 18.64 0.41
N MET A 166 10.36 19.93 0.75
CA MET A 166 9.81 20.93 -0.17
C MET A 166 10.57 21.08 -1.50
N PRO A 167 11.93 21.09 -1.52
CA PRO A 167 12.68 21.17 -2.77
C PRO A 167 12.41 19.97 -3.69
N ALA A 168 12.30 18.76 -3.13
CA ALA A 168 12.04 17.54 -3.89
C ALA A 168 10.63 17.53 -4.49
N LEU A 169 9.63 18.05 -3.76
CA LEU A 169 8.26 18.20 -4.29
C LEU A 169 8.20 19.24 -5.41
N GLU A 170 8.91 20.35 -5.26
CA GLU A 170 9.00 21.37 -6.28
C GLU A 170 9.66 20.83 -7.56
N GLN A 171 10.75 20.07 -7.42
CA GLN A 171 11.41 19.42 -8.55
C GLN A 171 10.46 18.45 -9.27
N ARG A 172 9.70 17.65 -8.52
CA ARG A 172 8.69 16.72 -9.09
C ARG A 172 7.58 17.44 -9.83
N ALA A 173 7.13 18.60 -9.35
CA ALA A 173 6.13 19.41 -10.04
C ALA A 173 6.65 20.01 -11.36
N ARG A 174 7.98 20.08 -11.55
CA ARG A 174 8.64 20.63 -12.74
C ARG A 174 9.01 19.57 -13.80
N VAL A 175 8.88 18.27 -13.49
CA VAL A 175 9.20 17.17 -14.42
C VAL A 175 8.38 17.29 -15.72
N PRO A 176 8.92 16.94 -16.91
CA PRO A 176 8.15 16.90 -18.14
C PRO A 176 6.94 15.97 -18.00
N ALA A 177 5.76 16.56 -18.18
CA ALA A 177 4.46 15.91 -18.17
C ALA A 177 3.48 16.80 -18.94
N SER A 178 2.30 16.27 -19.26
CA SER A 178 1.23 17.05 -19.87
C SER A 178 0.86 18.31 -19.03
N PRO A 179 0.37 19.39 -19.67
CA PRO A 179 0.02 20.63 -18.97
C PRO A 179 -0.99 20.42 -17.82
N HIS A 180 -1.91 19.46 -17.98
CA HIS A 180 -2.92 19.13 -16.98
C HIS A 180 -2.30 18.49 -15.73
N VAL A 181 -1.38 17.54 -15.90
CA VAL A 181 -0.67 16.90 -14.79
C VAL A 181 0.17 17.94 -14.05
N LYS A 182 0.87 18.82 -14.77
CA LYS A 182 1.62 19.94 -14.18
C LYS A 182 0.73 20.87 -13.36
N PHE A 183 -0.47 21.19 -13.84
CA PHE A 183 -1.43 22.00 -13.11
C PHE A 183 -1.82 21.35 -11.77
N VAL A 184 -2.20 20.06 -11.78
CA VAL A 184 -2.57 19.33 -10.56
C VAL A 184 -1.37 19.24 -9.60
N MET A 185 -0.17 18.92 -10.11
CA MET A 185 1.03 18.84 -9.29
C MET A 185 1.44 20.20 -8.69
N LYS A 186 1.18 21.30 -9.39
CA LYS A 186 1.34 22.66 -8.85
C LYS A 186 0.35 22.93 -7.72
N ALA A 187 -0.92 22.50 -7.86
CA ALA A 187 -1.91 22.61 -6.78
C ALA A 187 -1.51 21.77 -5.56
N VAL A 188 -1.03 20.54 -5.77
CA VAL A 188 -0.46 19.68 -4.72
C VAL A 188 0.69 20.38 -3.99
N HIS A 189 1.62 20.97 -4.74
CA HIS A 189 2.73 21.73 -4.15
C HIS A 189 2.23 22.94 -3.34
N GLN A 190 1.23 23.68 -3.85
CA GLN A 190 0.64 24.79 -3.13
C GLN A 190 0.01 24.35 -1.80
N VAL A 191 -0.75 23.25 -1.78
CA VAL A 191 -1.30 22.69 -0.55
C VAL A 191 -0.19 22.33 0.44
N ALA A 192 0.88 21.68 -0.02
CA ALA A 192 2.03 21.37 0.84
C ALA A 192 2.68 22.65 1.41
N THR A 193 2.83 23.72 0.62
CA THR A 193 3.42 24.98 1.11
C THR A 193 2.62 25.66 2.23
N LEU A 194 1.30 25.41 2.33
CA LEU A 194 0.46 25.98 3.39
C LEU A 194 0.86 25.46 4.77
N VAL A 195 1.43 24.26 4.85
CA VAL A 195 1.82 23.57 6.08
C VAL A 195 3.28 23.88 6.47
N CYS A 196 4.17 24.12 5.50
CA CYS A 196 5.59 24.38 5.77
C CYS A 196 5.90 25.84 6.11
N ARG A 197 5.16 26.80 5.53
CA ARG A 197 5.50 28.21 5.71
C ARG A 197 5.09 28.68 7.10
N ASN A 198 6.11 29.05 7.90
CA ASN A 198 6.06 29.69 9.24
C ASN A 198 5.10 30.90 9.40
N LYS A 199 4.38 31.31 8.34
CA LYS A 199 3.45 32.45 8.35
C LYS A 199 2.01 32.06 8.73
N SER A 200 1.62 30.79 8.61
CA SER A 200 0.21 30.36 8.72
C SER A 200 -0.15 29.57 9.99
N ASN A 201 0.81 29.07 10.78
CA ASN A 201 0.58 28.18 11.93
C ASN A 201 -0.35 26.98 11.62
N VAL A 202 -0.40 26.53 10.35
CA VAL A 202 -1.23 25.39 9.94
C VAL A 202 -0.46 24.10 10.18
N LEU A 203 -0.96 23.29 11.11
CA LEU A 203 -0.46 21.94 11.33
C LEU A 203 -1.02 20.96 10.28
N PRO A 204 -0.29 19.88 9.94
CA PRO A 204 -0.82 18.79 9.12
C PRO A 204 -2.20 18.28 9.58
N SER A 205 -2.44 18.19 10.89
CA SER A 205 -3.73 17.80 11.46
C SER A 205 -4.86 18.77 11.12
N HIS A 206 -4.61 20.09 11.15
CA HIS A 206 -5.61 21.11 10.77
C HIS A 206 -6.05 20.94 9.31
N LEU A 207 -5.09 20.70 8.41
CA LEU A 207 -5.39 20.42 7.01
C LEU A 207 -6.28 19.17 6.90
N ALA A 208 -5.90 18.07 7.57
CA ALA A 208 -6.69 16.83 7.57
C ALA A 208 -8.11 17.03 8.13
N TYR A 209 -8.30 17.81 9.19
CA TYR A 209 -9.65 18.17 9.68
C TYR A 209 -10.45 19.01 8.66
N GLY A 210 -9.77 19.86 7.88
CA GLY A 210 -10.35 20.52 6.71
C GLY A 210 -10.87 19.52 5.68
N GLY A 211 -10.06 18.53 5.33
CA GLY A 211 -10.47 17.40 4.49
C GLY A 211 -11.68 16.64 5.05
N VAL A 212 -11.77 16.43 6.37
CA VAL A 212 -12.98 15.85 7.02
C VAL A 212 -14.21 16.73 6.79
N ALA A 213 -14.09 18.05 7.01
CA ALA A 213 -15.21 18.97 6.84
C ALA A 213 -15.73 19.00 5.39
N ILE A 214 -14.81 19.08 4.41
CA ILE A 214 -15.16 19.03 2.98
C ILE A 214 -15.82 17.69 2.63
N SER A 215 -15.34 16.59 3.21
CA SER A 215 -15.89 15.24 3.00
C SER A 215 -17.32 15.10 3.52
N ILE A 216 -17.58 15.56 4.75
CA ILE A 216 -18.92 15.50 5.36
C ILE A 216 -19.90 16.39 4.57
N PHE A 217 -19.46 17.58 4.19
CA PHE A 217 -20.26 18.47 3.38
C PHE A 217 -20.56 17.87 1.99
N CYS A 218 -19.55 17.28 1.33
CA CYS A 218 -19.70 16.55 0.07
C CYS A 218 -20.69 15.39 0.18
N ALA A 219 -20.64 14.63 1.28
CA ALA A 219 -21.58 13.55 1.56
C ALA A 219 -23.02 14.09 1.77
N GLY A 220 -23.15 15.22 2.49
CA GLY A 220 -24.43 15.90 2.68
C GLY A 220 -25.08 16.35 1.37
N LEU A 221 -24.29 16.80 0.39
CA LEU A 221 -24.79 17.18 -0.93
C LEU A 221 -25.51 16.04 -1.66
N SER A 222 -25.10 14.78 -1.44
CA SER A 222 -25.72 13.60 -2.07
C SER A 222 -27.20 13.42 -1.70
N PHE A 223 -27.67 14.01 -0.60
CA PHE A 223 -29.08 13.94 -0.17
C PHE A 223 -29.93 15.14 -0.64
N THR A 224 -29.33 16.09 -1.35
CA THR A 224 -30.02 17.31 -1.78
C THR A 224 -30.65 17.16 -3.17
N ALA A 225 -31.83 17.73 -3.39
CA ALA A 225 -32.50 17.73 -4.69
C ALA A 225 -32.01 18.85 -5.65
N LEU A 226 -30.82 19.41 -5.42
CA LEU A 226 -30.32 20.63 -6.08
C LEU A 226 -29.77 20.41 -7.51
N GLY A 227 -30.16 19.34 -8.21
CA GLY A 227 -29.86 19.12 -9.64
C GLY A 227 -28.40 19.39 -10.04
N TRP A 228 -28.20 20.37 -10.93
CA TRP A 228 -26.89 20.81 -11.43
C TRP A 228 -26.00 21.53 -10.39
N PRO A 229 -26.51 22.52 -9.63
CA PRO A 229 -25.75 23.11 -8.52
C PRO A 229 -25.13 22.08 -7.58
N ARG A 230 -25.88 21.04 -7.20
CA ARG A 230 -25.34 19.91 -6.41
C ARG A 230 -24.14 19.28 -7.09
N ALA A 231 -24.30 18.89 -8.35
CA ALA A 231 -23.28 18.16 -9.09
C ALA A 231 -21.99 18.98 -9.27
N LEU A 232 -22.10 20.29 -9.50
CA LEU A 232 -20.95 21.21 -9.60
C LEU A 232 -20.23 21.34 -8.26
N TRP A 233 -20.98 21.57 -7.18
CA TRP A 233 -20.40 21.73 -5.85
C TRP A 233 -19.75 20.44 -5.35
N GLN A 234 -20.39 19.29 -5.63
CA GLN A 234 -19.84 17.96 -5.34
C GLN A 234 -18.56 17.68 -6.16
N THR A 235 -18.49 18.14 -7.42
CA THR A 235 -17.28 18.03 -8.25
C THR A 235 -16.14 18.85 -7.66
N ALA A 236 -16.41 20.09 -7.25
CA ALA A 236 -15.42 20.94 -6.60
C ALA A 236 -14.92 20.33 -5.28
N CYS A 237 -15.82 19.75 -4.48
CA CYS A 237 -15.43 19.05 -3.25
C CYS A 237 -14.53 17.85 -3.55
N PHE A 238 -14.89 16.96 -4.48
CA PHE A 238 -14.02 15.84 -4.84
C PHE A 238 -12.67 16.27 -5.40
N ALA A 239 -12.63 17.36 -6.19
CA ALA A 239 -11.38 17.88 -6.71
C ALA A 239 -10.47 18.39 -5.58
N ALA A 240 -11.03 19.11 -4.61
CA ALA A 240 -10.32 19.56 -3.42
C ALA A 240 -9.81 18.37 -2.58
N LEU A 241 -10.70 17.41 -2.25
CA LEU A 241 -10.35 16.20 -1.49
C LEU A 241 -9.25 15.38 -2.16
N TYR A 242 -9.33 15.22 -3.48
CA TYR A 242 -8.34 14.48 -4.26
C TYR A 242 -6.97 15.18 -4.24
N VAL A 243 -6.92 16.48 -4.52
CA VAL A 243 -5.67 17.26 -4.50
C VAL A 243 -5.06 17.27 -3.09
N GLU A 244 -5.88 17.46 -2.06
CA GLU A 244 -5.43 17.47 -0.67
C GLU A 244 -4.87 16.10 -0.24
N TYR A 245 -5.59 15.00 -0.52
CA TYR A 245 -5.11 13.66 -0.18
C TYR A 245 -3.87 13.26 -1.00
N LEU A 246 -3.78 13.72 -2.26
CA LEU A 246 -2.60 13.54 -3.09
C LEU A 246 -1.41 14.31 -2.51
N ALA A 247 -1.63 15.51 -1.96
CA ALA A 247 -0.60 16.24 -1.22
C ALA A 247 -0.12 15.46 0.00
N PHE A 248 -1.02 14.95 0.84
CA PHE A 248 -0.62 14.08 1.96
C PHE A 248 0.14 12.84 1.51
N ARG A 249 -0.26 12.20 0.41
CA ARG A 249 0.43 11.05 -0.17
C ARG A 249 1.90 11.35 -0.48
N TYR A 250 2.16 12.55 -0.99
CA TYR A 250 3.50 13.02 -1.31
C TYR A 250 4.28 13.50 -0.08
N MET A 251 3.63 14.19 0.85
CA MET A 251 4.22 14.70 2.10
C MET A 251 4.65 13.55 3.02
N ALA A 252 3.76 12.59 3.26
CA ALA A 252 3.96 11.49 4.20
C ALA A 252 4.72 10.29 3.63
N ARG A 253 4.99 10.27 2.31
CA ARG A 253 5.83 9.29 1.61
C ARG A 253 5.53 7.84 2.02
N ASP A 254 6.34 7.30 2.92
CA ASP A 254 6.21 5.95 3.44
C ASP A 254 4.87 5.78 4.20
N PHE A 255 4.49 6.68 5.08
CA PHE A 255 3.28 6.50 5.89
C PHE A 255 1.97 6.51 5.09
N LEU A 256 1.99 6.91 3.81
CA LEU A 256 0.83 6.88 2.90
C LEU A 256 1.11 6.09 1.61
N SER A 257 2.12 5.21 1.56
CA SER A 257 2.43 4.44 0.34
C SER A 257 1.62 3.14 0.20
N PHE A 258 0.48 3.02 0.88
CA PHE A 258 -0.25 1.77 0.95
C PHE A 258 -1.33 1.65 -0.14
N GLN A 259 -1.78 0.43 -0.41
CA GLN A 259 -2.72 0.15 -1.51
C GLN A 259 -4.10 0.82 -1.32
N TRP A 260 -4.54 0.99 -0.08
CA TRP A 260 -5.80 1.68 0.23
C TRP A 260 -5.73 3.19 0.00
N ASP A 261 -4.55 3.81 0.16
CA ASP A 261 -4.37 5.24 -0.12
C ASP A 261 -4.48 5.50 -1.62
N VAL A 262 -3.84 4.66 -2.44
CA VAL A 262 -3.93 4.78 -3.90
C VAL A 262 -5.29 4.35 -4.44
N LEU A 263 -5.99 3.41 -3.78
CA LEU A 263 -7.39 3.10 -4.09
C LEU A 263 -8.31 4.30 -3.84
N LEU A 264 -8.13 5.01 -2.72
CA LEU A 264 -8.92 6.21 -2.41
C LEU A 264 -8.65 7.33 -3.43
N LEU A 265 -7.38 7.55 -3.80
CA LEU A 265 -7.02 8.50 -4.85
C LEU A 265 -7.65 8.14 -6.19
N GLU A 266 -7.58 6.88 -6.60
CA GLU A 266 -8.19 6.40 -7.84
C GLU A 266 -9.72 6.54 -7.83
N CYS A 267 -10.38 6.21 -6.71
CA CYS A 267 -11.82 6.44 -6.53
C CYS A 267 -12.17 7.94 -6.60
N GLY A 268 -11.37 8.80 -5.95
CA GLY A 268 -11.56 10.24 -5.96
C GLY A 268 -11.38 10.85 -7.35
N PHE A 269 -10.38 10.39 -8.10
CA PHE A 269 -10.17 10.83 -9.49
C PHE A 269 -11.37 10.46 -10.37
N ILE A 270 -11.87 9.22 -10.27
CA ILE A 270 -13.10 8.81 -10.97
C ILE A 270 -14.30 9.66 -10.49
N ALA A 271 -14.41 9.93 -9.18
CA ALA A 271 -15.49 10.71 -8.60
C ALA A 271 -15.52 12.17 -9.09
N VAL A 272 -14.38 12.81 -9.35
CA VAL A 272 -14.30 14.14 -9.97
C VAL A 272 -14.96 14.12 -11.36
N CYS A 273 -14.64 13.11 -12.19
CA CYS A 273 -15.23 12.98 -13.52
C CYS A 273 -16.70 12.53 -13.49
N ALA A 274 -17.09 11.74 -12.50
CA ALA A 274 -18.41 11.13 -12.38
C ALA A 274 -19.44 12.04 -11.71
N SER A 275 -19.03 12.93 -10.80
CA SER A 275 -19.91 13.86 -10.09
C SER A 275 -20.83 14.70 -11.01
N PRO A 276 -20.35 15.35 -12.10
CA PRO A 276 -21.23 16.08 -13.02
C PRO A 276 -22.21 15.17 -13.78
N CYS A 277 -21.90 13.88 -13.87
CA CYS A 277 -22.74 12.86 -14.51
C CYS A 277 -23.84 12.32 -13.59
N SER A 278 -23.88 12.71 -12.32
CA SER A 278 -24.77 12.12 -11.30
C SER A 278 -26.20 12.71 -11.28
N THR A 279 -26.66 13.29 -12.39
CA THR A 279 -27.98 13.96 -12.44
C THR A 279 -29.00 13.14 -13.20
N ALA A 280 -30.28 13.36 -12.89
CA ALA A 280 -31.39 12.74 -13.61
C ALA A 280 -31.35 13.08 -15.12
N ALA A 281 -30.86 14.27 -15.50
CA ALA A 281 -30.73 14.71 -16.89
C ALA A 281 -29.57 14.05 -17.67
N THR A 282 -28.74 13.23 -17.01
CA THR A 282 -27.55 12.62 -17.64
C THR A 282 -27.45 11.11 -17.40
N PRO A 283 -28.52 10.32 -17.62
CA PRO A 283 -28.56 8.90 -17.25
C PRO A 283 -27.54 8.06 -18.02
N PHE A 284 -27.23 8.42 -19.27
CA PHE A 284 -26.20 7.76 -20.07
C PHE A 284 -24.80 7.99 -19.48
N ALA A 285 -24.44 9.24 -19.18
CA ALA A 285 -23.14 9.59 -18.60
C ALA A 285 -22.95 8.99 -17.20
N ALA A 286 -24.03 8.93 -16.39
CA ALA A 286 -24.04 8.25 -15.10
C ALA A 286 -23.68 6.76 -15.25
N GLY A 287 -24.34 6.09 -16.20
CA GLY A 287 -24.09 4.69 -16.48
C GLY A 287 -22.64 4.42 -16.91
N VAL A 288 -22.09 5.22 -17.82
CA VAL A 288 -20.67 5.13 -18.22
C VAL A 288 -19.74 5.36 -17.03
N SER A 289 -20.04 6.32 -16.16
CA SER A 289 -19.26 6.55 -14.94
C SER A 289 -19.26 5.33 -13.99
N VAL A 290 -20.40 4.66 -13.86
CA VAL A 290 -20.50 3.39 -13.10
C VAL A 290 -19.70 2.27 -13.76
N MET A 291 -19.52 2.27 -15.08
CA MET A 291 -18.64 1.31 -15.76
C MET A 291 -17.17 1.46 -15.31
N SER A 292 -16.70 2.68 -15.07
CA SER A 292 -15.34 2.92 -14.54
C SER A 292 -15.17 2.32 -13.15
N PHE A 293 -16.13 2.54 -12.24
CA PHE A 293 -16.11 1.91 -10.92
C PHE A 293 -16.25 0.38 -10.97
N ARG A 294 -17.00 -0.15 -11.94
CA ARG A 294 -17.13 -1.60 -12.17
C ARG A 294 -15.81 -2.22 -12.63
N LEU A 295 -15.08 -1.55 -13.54
CA LEU A 295 -13.75 -1.97 -13.93
C LEU A 295 -12.77 -1.88 -12.75
N LEU A 296 -12.89 -0.85 -11.90
CA LEU A 296 -12.11 -0.75 -10.67
C LEU A 296 -12.40 -1.90 -9.68
N ALA A 297 -13.67 -2.23 -9.47
CA ALA A 297 -14.08 -3.38 -8.64
C ALA A 297 -13.48 -4.69 -9.15
N PHE A 298 -13.60 -4.93 -10.46
CA PHE A 298 -12.97 -6.09 -11.11
C PHE A 298 -11.46 -6.10 -10.85
N LYS A 299 -10.78 -4.98 -11.13
CA LYS A 299 -9.32 -4.87 -11.00
C LYS A 299 -8.86 -5.11 -9.56
N LEU A 300 -9.54 -4.54 -8.57
CA LEU A 300 -9.20 -4.69 -7.16
C LEU A 300 -9.19 -6.16 -6.72
N LEU A 301 -10.26 -6.90 -7.00
CA LEU A 301 -10.41 -8.28 -6.56
C LEU A 301 -9.58 -9.22 -7.43
N PHE A 302 -9.67 -9.08 -8.76
CA PHE A 302 -8.97 -9.97 -9.70
C PHE A 302 -7.45 -9.88 -9.56
N CYS A 303 -6.88 -8.67 -9.47
CA CYS A 303 -5.44 -8.54 -9.27
C CYS A 303 -4.99 -9.09 -7.91
N SER A 304 -5.80 -8.92 -6.85
CA SER A 304 -5.52 -9.47 -5.53
C SER A 304 -5.58 -11.00 -5.48
N GLY A 305 -6.44 -11.64 -6.28
CA GLY A 305 -6.49 -13.09 -6.42
C GLY A 305 -5.34 -13.64 -7.26
N ILE A 306 -5.11 -13.06 -8.44
CA ILE A 306 -4.06 -13.52 -9.36
C ILE A 306 -2.66 -13.35 -8.74
N CYS A 307 -2.41 -12.28 -7.98
CA CYS A 307 -1.09 -12.08 -7.38
C CYS A 307 -0.70 -13.18 -6.38
N LYS A 308 -1.69 -13.84 -5.73
CA LYS A 308 -1.47 -14.97 -4.81
C LYS A 308 -0.94 -16.21 -5.54
N LEU A 309 -1.41 -16.42 -6.77
CA LEU A 309 -0.93 -17.51 -7.62
C LEU A 309 0.36 -17.10 -8.36
N ALA A 310 0.47 -15.83 -8.75
CA ALA A 310 1.60 -15.32 -9.50
C ALA A 310 2.88 -15.19 -8.66
N SER A 311 2.75 -14.97 -7.35
CA SER A 311 3.89 -14.86 -6.42
C SER A 311 4.69 -16.17 -6.26
N GLY A 312 4.10 -17.31 -6.62
CA GLY A 312 4.70 -18.62 -6.40
C GLY A 312 4.73 -19.04 -4.92
N ASP A 313 3.95 -18.40 -4.04
CA ASP A 313 3.83 -18.83 -2.64
C ASP A 313 3.05 -20.15 -2.56
N GLN A 314 3.75 -21.23 -2.21
CA GLN A 314 3.19 -22.57 -2.13
C GLN A 314 2.00 -22.67 -1.16
N LYS A 315 1.91 -21.77 -0.16
CA LYS A 315 0.81 -21.78 0.81
C LYS A 315 -0.54 -21.42 0.18
N TRP A 316 -0.53 -20.61 -0.88
CA TRP A 316 -1.74 -20.32 -1.65
C TRP A 316 -2.11 -21.47 -2.57
N SER A 317 -1.13 -22.12 -3.22
CA SER A 317 -1.39 -23.27 -4.10
C SER A 317 -1.79 -24.54 -3.35
N SER A 318 -1.30 -24.75 -2.13
CA SER A 318 -1.68 -25.86 -1.23
C SER A 318 -2.93 -25.57 -0.40
N PHE A 319 -3.47 -24.34 -0.47
CA PHE A 319 -4.58 -23.85 0.35
C PHE A 319 -4.31 -23.90 1.88
N THR A 320 -3.06 -23.75 2.30
CA THR A 320 -2.66 -23.68 3.72
C THR A 320 -2.38 -22.25 4.19
N ALA A 321 -2.56 -21.23 3.35
CA ALA A 321 -2.29 -19.82 3.70
C ALA A 321 -3.01 -19.35 5.00
N MET A 322 -4.25 -19.78 5.19
CA MET A 322 -5.05 -19.39 6.37
C MET A 322 -4.57 -20.04 7.69
N ASN A 323 -3.65 -21.01 7.62
CA ASN A 323 -2.94 -21.54 8.79
C ASN A 323 -1.99 -20.53 9.44
N TYR A 324 -1.70 -19.43 8.76
CA TYR A 324 -0.76 -18.43 9.27
C TYR A 324 -1.36 -17.03 9.25
N HIS A 325 -2.16 -16.71 8.21
CA HIS A 325 -2.65 -15.37 7.94
C HIS A 325 -3.22 -14.61 9.16
N TYR A 326 -4.05 -15.27 9.98
CA TYR A 326 -4.75 -14.61 11.07
C TYR A 326 -3.87 -14.01 12.16
N TRP A 327 -2.74 -14.64 12.47
CA TRP A 327 -1.82 -14.14 13.49
C TRP A 327 -0.63 -13.40 12.88
N THR A 328 -0.29 -13.65 11.61
CA THR A 328 0.84 -12.96 10.93
C THR A 328 0.46 -11.66 10.23
N GLN A 329 -0.83 -11.41 10.00
CA GLN A 329 -1.33 -10.16 9.39
C GLN A 329 -0.89 -8.88 10.15
N PRO A 330 -0.87 -7.70 9.53
CA PRO A 330 -0.28 -6.49 10.11
C PRO A 330 -0.81 -6.12 11.49
N LEU A 331 -2.13 -5.96 11.61
CA LEU A 331 -2.81 -5.63 12.86
C LEU A 331 -3.96 -6.60 13.10
N PRO A 332 -3.70 -7.76 13.73
CA PRO A 332 -4.76 -8.68 14.10
C PRO A 332 -5.65 -8.09 15.19
N ASN A 333 -6.88 -8.57 15.25
CA ASN A 333 -7.84 -8.26 16.30
C ASN A 333 -8.22 -9.55 17.06
N PHE A 334 -9.02 -9.43 18.11
CA PHE A 334 -9.40 -10.62 18.89
C PHE A 334 -10.24 -11.63 18.07
N VAL A 335 -10.95 -11.20 17.03
CA VAL A 335 -11.69 -12.12 16.16
C VAL A 335 -10.70 -12.93 15.32
N SER A 336 -9.58 -12.34 14.91
CA SER A 336 -8.47 -13.07 14.28
C SER A 336 -7.97 -14.22 15.16
N TRP A 337 -7.89 -14.02 16.47
CA TRP A 337 -7.53 -15.06 17.43
C TRP A 337 -8.56 -16.20 17.41
N HIS A 338 -9.87 -15.87 17.46
CA HIS A 338 -10.92 -16.88 17.36
C HIS A 338 -10.93 -17.60 16.01
N SER A 339 -10.71 -16.89 14.89
CA SER A 339 -10.65 -17.49 13.56
C SER A 339 -9.42 -18.39 13.39
N TYR A 340 -8.30 -18.04 14.03
CA TYR A 340 -7.11 -18.88 14.05
C TYR A 340 -7.35 -20.19 14.80
N TRP A 341 -8.05 -20.17 15.93
CA TRP A 341 -8.35 -21.39 16.69
C TRP A 341 -9.62 -22.12 16.25
N GLY A 342 -10.42 -21.55 15.35
CA GLY A 342 -11.52 -22.23 14.68
C GLY A 342 -11.06 -23.29 13.68
N GLY A 343 -11.98 -24.01 13.03
CA GLY A 343 -11.64 -25.01 12.01
C GLY A 343 -11.77 -24.50 10.56
N ASN A 344 -11.55 -25.40 9.60
CA ASN A 344 -11.86 -25.22 8.17
C ASN A 344 -10.98 -24.18 7.45
N LYS A 345 -9.74 -23.98 7.88
CA LYS A 345 -8.82 -23.00 7.25
C LYS A 345 -8.57 -23.27 5.78
N ARG A 346 -8.49 -24.54 5.39
CA ARG A 346 -8.34 -24.94 3.99
C ARG A 346 -9.53 -24.48 3.14
N LEU A 347 -10.75 -24.63 3.64
CA LEU A 347 -11.96 -24.18 2.96
C LEU A 347 -12.00 -22.65 2.86
N GLN A 348 -11.58 -21.94 3.92
CA GLN A 348 -11.47 -20.47 3.90
C GLN A 348 -10.45 -20.00 2.85
N ALA A 349 -9.30 -20.67 2.73
CA ALA A 349 -8.29 -20.37 1.71
C ALA A 349 -8.83 -20.59 0.29
N ILE A 350 -9.53 -21.72 0.06
CA ILE A 350 -10.20 -22.00 -1.22
C ILE A 350 -11.24 -20.93 -1.51
N GLY A 351 -12.10 -20.60 -0.54
CA GLY A 351 -13.15 -19.59 -0.68
C GLY A 351 -12.59 -18.21 -1.03
N ALA A 352 -11.52 -17.77 -0.35
CA ALA A 352 -10.87 -16.50 -0.62
C ALA A 352 -10.34 -16.43 -2.07
N VAL A 353 -9.53 -17.40 -2.49
CA VAL A 353 -8.98 -17.45 -3.86
C VAL A 353 -10.11 -17.57 -4.90
N THR A 354 -11.14 -18.36 -4.62
CA THR A 354 -12.30 -18.55 -5.49
C THR A 354 -13.07 -17.24 -5.69
N PHE A 355 -13.38 -16.53 -4.61
CA PHE A 355 -14.11 -15.26 -4.69
C PHE A 355 -13.30 -14.15 -5.33
N GLU A 356 -11.97 -14.12 -5.14
CA GLU A 356 -11.10 -13.11 -5.76
C GLU A 356 -10.82 -13.36 -7.25
N ILE A 357 -10.87 -14.62 -7.72
CA ILE A 357 -10.58 -14.95 -9.12
C ILE A 357 -11.84 -15.22 -9.93
N LEU A 358 -12.72 -16.11 -9.46
CA LEU A 358 -13.96 -16.45 -10.18
C LEU A 358 -15.02 -15.37 -10.00
N GLY A 359 -15.11 -14.75 -8.83
CA GLY A 359 -16.06 -13.68 -8.54
C GLY A 359 -16.00 -12.52 -9.57
N PRO A 360 -14.83 -11.96 -9.90
CA PRO A 360 -14.72 -10.95 -10.95
C PRO A 360 -15.11 -11.43 -12.34
N LEU A 361 -14.84 -12.69 -12.68
CA LEU A 361 -15.24 -13.23 -13.98
C LEU A 361 -16.77 -13.30 -14.14
N LEU A 362 -17.52 -13.44 -13.04
CA LEU A 362 -18.99 -13.42 -13.05
C LEU A 362 -19.55 -12.08 -13.58
N ILE A 363 -18.80 -10.98 -13.52
CA ILE A 363 -19.19 -9.67 -14.04
C ILE A 363 -19.43 -9.72 -15.57
N LEU A 364 -18.79 -10.66 -16.27
CA LEU A 364 -18.95 -10.87 -17.72
C LEU A 364 -20.30 -11.49 -18.09
N PHE A 365 -21.00 -12.14 -17.16
CA PHE A 365 -22.23 -12.91 -17.40
C PHE A 365 -23.52 -12.11 -17.15
N GLY A 366 -23.51 -10.82 -17.51
CA GLY A 366 -24.68 -9.95 -17.44
C GLY A 366 -25.13 -9.61 -16.01
N ARG A 367 -26.42 -9.26 -15.85
CA ARG A 367 -26.97 -8.75 -14.58
C ARG A 367 -26.85 -9.75 -13.43
N TRP A 368 -27.30 -10.98 -13.62
CA TRP A 368 -27.28 -11.99 -12.56
C TRP A 368 -25.86 -12.33 -12.11
N GLY A 369 -24.92 -12.45 -13.05
CA GLY A 369 -23.50 -12.63 -12.72
C GLY A 369 -22.95 -11.51 -11.85
N ARG A 370 -23.29 -10.23 -12.14
CA ARG A 370 -22.90 -9.08 -11.31
C ARG A 370 -23.50 -9.11 -9.91
N ILE A 371 -24.76 -9.51 -9.76
CA ILE A 371 -25.41 -9.61 -8.44
C ILE A 371 -24.72 -10.68 -7.59
N VAL A 372 -24.44 -11.85 -8.17
CA VAL A 372 -23.70 -12.90 -7.47
C VAL A 372 -22.29 -12.43 -7.11
N ALA A 373 -21.58 -11.78 -8.05
CA ALA A 373 -20.27 -11.17 -7.80
C ALA A 373 -20.31 -10.17 -6.63
N PHE A 374 -21.34 -9.32 -6.57
CA PHE A 374 -21.54 -8.36 -5.48
C PHE A 374 -21.60 -9.07 -4.12
N PHE A 375 -22.42 -10.09 -3.98
CA PHE A 375 -22.52 -10.83 -2.72
C PHE A 375 -21.23 -11.57 -2.38
N CYS A 376 -20.56 -12.19 -3.35
CA CYS A 376 -19.25 -12.83 -3.14
C CYS A 376 -18.22 -11.81 -2.62
N PHE A 377 -18.15 -10.63 -3.23
CA PHE A 377 -17.19 -9.59 -2.86
C PHE A 377 -17.48 -9.01 -1.49
N VAL A 378 -18.73 -8.62 -1.22
CA VAL A 378 -19.12 -8.08 0.08
C VAL A 378 -18.89 -9.10 1.18
N LEU A 379 -19.25 -10.37 0.97
CA LEU A 379 -18.98 -11.45 1.93
C LEU A 379 -17.48 -11.58 2.22
N LEU A 380 -16.64 -11.59 1.18
CA LEU A 380 -15.19 -11.65 1.34
C LEU A 380 -14.64 -10.43 2.09
N ILE A 381 -14.99 -9.22 1.66
CA ILE A 381 -14.47 -7.96 2.21
C ILE A 381 -14.92 -7.78 3.66
N VAL A 382 -16.17 -8.12 3.99
CA VAL A 382 -16.68 -8.08 5.36
C VAL A 382 -15.99 -9.14 6.23
N SER A 383 -15.75 -10.34 5.70
CA SER A 383 -14.98 -11.36 6.42
C SER A 383 -13.58 -10.85 6.76
N ILE A 384 -12.87 -10.26 5.78
CA ILE A 384 -11.54 -9.65 5.99
C ILE A 384 -11.59 -8.54 7.04
N TYR A 385 -12.63 -7.69 7.00
CA TYR A 385 -12.81 -6.58 7.94
C TYR A 385 -13.07 -7.05 9.38
N VAL A 386 -13.84 -8.13 9.53
CA VAL A 386 -14.14 -8.73 10.83
C VAL A 386 -12.90 -9.39 11.41
N THR A 387 -12.10 -10.08 10.58
CA THR A 387 -10.97 -10.87 11.05
C THR A 387 -9.62 -10.15 11.02
N GLY A 388 -9.57 -8.83 10.76
CA GLY A 388 -8.33 -8.05 10.80
C GLY A 388 -8.57 -6.54 10.70
N ASN A 389 -7.60 -5.75 11.16
CA ASN A 389 -7.73 -4.28 11.15
C ASN A 389 -7.14 -3.67 9.88
N TYR A 390 -8.01 -3.51 8.88
CA TYR A 390 -7.67 -2.95 7.56
C TYR A 390 -8.28 -1.55 7.32
N GLY A 391 -8.80 -0.92 8.38
CA GLY A 391 -9.28 0.46 8.38
C GLY A 391 -10.35 0.76 7.32
N PHE A 392 -10.29 1.95 6.74
CA PHE A 392 -11.27 2.42 5.74
C PHE A 392 -11.21 1.66 4.40
N PHE A 393 -10.19 0.83 4.17
CA PHE A 393 -10.04 0.05 2.94
C PHE A 393 -11.25 -0.83 2.65
N ASN A 394 -11.73 -1.58 3.64
CA ASN A 394 -12.86 -2.50 3.45
C ASN A 394 -14.15 -1.75 3.18
N ILE A 395 -14.37 -0.63 3.87
CA ILE A 395 -15.52 0.24 3.67
C ILE A 395 -15.51 0.77 2.23
N LEU A 396 -14.38 1.34 1.79
CA LEU A 396 -14.21 1.83 0.42
C LEU A 396 -14.40 0.71 -0.61
N SER A 397 -13.88 -0.49 -0.33
CA SER A 397 -13.99 -1.64 -1.23
C SER A 397 -15.46 -2.08 -1.38
N CYS A 398 -16.24 -2.12 -0.29
CA CYS A 398 -17.68 -2.36 -0.33
C CYS A 398 -18.42 -1.28 -1.13
N VAL A 399 -18.05 -0.01 -0.96
CA VAL A 399 -18.62 1.12 -1.75
C VAL A 399 -18.36 0.93 -3.24
N VAL A 400 -17.14 0.56 -3.63
CA VAL A 400 -16.79 0.29 -5.04
C VAL A 400 -17.60 -0.89 -5.59
N CYS A 401 -17.88 -1.93 -4.78
CA CYS A 401 -18.71 -3.06 -5.19
C CYS A 401 -20.16 -2.69 -5.53
N LEU A 402 -20.69 -1.57 -5.02
CA LEU A 402 -22.03 -1.10 -5.39
C LEU A 402 -22.18 -0.82 -6.90
N ALA A 403 -21.08 -0.60 -7.63
CA ALA A 403 -21.08 -0.44 -9.08
C ALA A 403 -21.52 -1.69 -9.87
N LEU A 404 -21.65 -2.82 -9.19
CA LEU A 404 -22.19 -4.07 -9.73
C LEU A 404 -23.73 -4.07 -9.79
N LEU A 405 -24.37 -3.22 -8.99
CA LEU A 405 -25.81 -3.06 -8.92
C LEU A 405 -26.31 -2.01 -9.92
N ASP A 406 -27.62 -1.94 -10.07
CA ASP A 406 -28.35 -0.93 -10.84
C ASP A 406 -29.50 -0.37 -10.01
N ASP A 407 -30.11 0.72 -10.48
CA ASP A 407 -31.08 1.51 -9.71
C ASP A 407 -32.30 0.68 -9.25
N SER A 408 -32.68 -0.38 -9.97
CA SER A 408 -33.83 -1.22 -9.61
C SER A 408 -33.60 -2.12 -8.39
N LEU A 409 -32.34 -2.32 -8.00
CA LEU A 409 -31.95 -3.15 -6.85
C LEU A 409 -31.78 -2.32 -5.57
N LEU A 410 -31.86 -1.00 -5.67
CA LEU A 410 -31.78 -0.12 -4.52
C LEU A 410 -33.15 0.01 -3.85
N LEU A 411 -33.17 0.02 -2.52
CA LEU A 411 -34.38 0.21 -1.73
C LEU A 411 -34.95 1.64 -1.85
N PHE A 412 -34.11 2.61 -2.24
CA PHE A 412 -34.48 4.01 -2.38
C PHE A 412 -34.85 4.34 -3.83
N LYS A 413 -36.10 4.74 -4.05
CA LYS A 413 -36.56 5.21 -5.36
C LYS A 413 -36.10 6.64 -5.58
N PHE A 414 -35.26 6.85 -6.57
CA PHE A 414 -34.97 8.20 -7.09
C PHE A 414 -35.94 8.52 -8.23
N PRO A 415 -36.29 9.80 -8.45
CA PRO A 415 -37.10 10.18 -9.58
C PRO A 415 -36.37 9.79 -10.87
N SER A 416 -36.86 8.75 -11.56
CA SER A 416 -36.34 8.27 -12.83
C SER A 416 -36.98 9.09 -13.96
N PRO A 417 -36.21 9.88 -14.71
CA PRO A 417 -36.75 10.49 -15.90
C PRO A 417 -36.76 9.43 -16.99
N LEU A 418 -37.96 9.16 -17.50
CA LEU A 418 -38.22 8.36 -18.70
C LEU A 418 -38.15 6.83 -18.48
N GLU A 419 -39.23 6.26 -17.96
CA GLU A 419 -39.52 4.85 -18.18
C GLU A 419 -39.54 4.58 -19.70
N ASN A 420 -38.76 3.59 -20.16
CA ASN A 420 -38.70 3.10 -21.55
C ASN A 420 -37.94 3.94 -22.61
N ALA A 421 -37.10 4.92 -22.24
CA ALA A 421 -36.26 5.63 -23.23
C ALA A 421 -35.10 4.78 -23.79
N SER A 422 -34.90 4.83 -25.11
CA SER A 422 -33.76 4.16 -25.78
C SER A 422 -32.41 4.74 -25.33
N VAL A 423 -31.30 4.00 -25.54
CA VAL A 423 -29.94 4.52 -25.24
C VAL A 423 -29.65 5.81 -25.96
N LEU A 424 -30.01 5.88 -27.25
CA LEU A 424 -29.78 7.05 -28.07
C LEU A 424 -30.56 8.24 -27.50
N GLN A 425 -31.83 8.05 -27.16
CA GLN A 425 -32.65 9.09 -26.53
C GLN A 425 -32.05 9.56 -25.20
N ARG A 426 -31.57 8.64 -24.36
CA ARG A 426 -30.88 8.97 -23.09
C ARG A 426 -29.56 9.70 -23.29
N ALA A 427 -28.86 9.47 -24.39
CA ALA A 427 -27.59 10.12 -24.72
C ALA A 427 -27.78 11.49 -25.39
N THR A 428 -28.89 11.68 -26.13
CA THR A 428 -29.13 12.87 -26.97
C THR A 428 -30.28 13.75 -26.49
N GLU A 429 -30.79 13.54 -25.27
CA GLU A 429 -31.89 14.32 -24.71
C GLU A 429 -31.57 15.82 -24.63
N SER A 430 -30.30 16.16 -24.38
CA SER A 430 -29.83 17.54 -24.35
C SER A 430 -28.37 17.64 -24.79
N LEU A 431 -27.94 18.84 -25.20
CA LEU A 431 -26.52 19.11 -25.50
C LEU A 431 -25.61 18.76 -24.32
N VAL A 432 -26.06 19.05 -23.10
CA VAL A 432 -25.30 18.75 -21.87
C VAL A 432 -25.17 17.24 -21.67
N ALA A 433 -26.21 16.46 -21.93
CA ALA A 433 -26.16 15.00 -21.88
C ALA A 433 -25.17 14.41 -22.90
N VAL A 434 -25.13 14.95 -24.12
CA VAL A 434 -24.16 14.55 -25.15
C VAL A 434 -22.75 14.86 -24.70
N LEU A 435 -22.48 16.10 -24.27
CA LEU A 435 -21.14 16.54 -23.87
C LEU A 435 -20.61 15.72 -22.69
N LEU A 436 -21.42 15.53 -21.64
CA LEU A 436 -21.00 14.72 -20.48
C LEU A 436 -20.91 13.23 -20.81
N GLY A 437 -21.75 12.72 -21.72
CA GLY A 437 -21.62 11.38 -22.28
C GLY A 437 -20.28 11.18 -22.99
N CYS A 438 -19.86 12.15 -23.82
CA CYS A 438 -18.56 12.13 -24.48
C CYS A 438 -17.39 12.23 -23.48
N VAL A 439 -17.49 13.09 -22.47
CA VAL A 439 -16.48 13.22 -21.41
C VAL A 439 -16.34 11.92 -20.62
N ALA A 440 -17.44 11.36 -20.14
CA ALA A 440 -17.46 10.10 -19.40
C ALA A 440 -16.93 8.94 -20.27
N GLY A 441 -17.32 8.87 -21.54
CA GLY A 441 -16.84 7.87 -22.50
C GLY A 441 -15.34 7.97 -22.75
N SER A 442 -14.83 9.18 -22.97
CA SER A 442 -13.40 9.44 -23.20
C SER A 442 -12.58 9.06 -21.97
N PHE A 443 -13.07 9.40 -20.78
CA PHE A 443 -12.46 9.00 -19.52
C PHE A 443 -12.45 7.48 -19.34
N TYR A 444 -13.56 6.80 -19.61
CA TYR A 444 -13.64 5.34 -19.52
C TYR A 444 -12.66 4.64 -20.47
N ILE A 445 -12.52 5.15 -21.70
CA ILE A 445 -11.55 4.64 -22.68
C ILE A 445 -10.13 4.82 -22.15
N LEU A 446 -9.77 6.02 -21.68
CA LEU A 446 -8.46 6.29 -21.08
C LEU A 446 -8.17 5.33 -19.92
N PHE A 447 -9.12 5.16 -19.00
CA PHE A 447 -9.02 4.28 -17.84
C PHE A 447 -8.91 2.79 -18.23
N SER A 448 -9.57 2.39 -19.31
CA SER A 448 -9.49 1.03 -19.84
C SER A 448 -8.13 0.75 -20.48
N LEU A 449 -7.58 1.70 -21.24
CA LEU A 449 -6.25 1.59 -21.86
C LEU A 449 -5.14 1.51 -20.81
N THR A 450 -5.20 2.31 -19.74
CA THR A 450 -4.23 2.20 -18.63
C THR A 450 -4.40 0.89 -17.87
N SER A 451 -5.63 0.39 -17.71
CA SER A 451 -5.89 -0.92 -17.09
C SER A 451 -5.31 -2.08 -17.90
N VAL A 452 -5.29 -2.01 -19.24
CA VAL A 452 -4.58 -2.99 -20.08
C VAL A 452 -3.09 -3.02 -19.74
N ALA A 453 -2.43 -1.86 -19.63
CA ALA A 453 -1.02 -1.82 -19.28
C ALA A 453 -0.74 -2.44 -17.89
N LEU A 454 -1.65 -2.23 -16.94
CA LEU A 454 -1.56 -2.79 -15.60
C LEU A 454 -1.78 -4.31 -15.57
N PHE A 455 -2.78 -4.83 -16.29
CA PHE A 455 -2.99 -6.28 -16.40
C PHE A 455 -1.82 -6.99 -17.08
N LEU A 456 -1.17 -6.35 -18.05
CA LEU A 456 0.04 -6.93 -18.66
C LEU A 456 1.19 -7.01 -17.65
N LYS A 457 1.37 -6.00 -16.79
CA LYS A 457 2.36 -6.02 -15.70
C LYS A 457 2.07 -7.08 -14.64
N LEU A 458 0.80 -7.45 -14.42
CA LEU A 458 0.40 -8.46 -13.43
C LEU A 458 1.04 -9.83 -13.66
N TRP A 459 1.31 -10.20 -14.91
CA TRP A 459 1.88 -11.50 -15.27
C TRP A 459 3.37 -11.63 -14.97
N GLN A 460 4.07 -10.53 -14.62
CA GLN A 460 5.49 -10.50 -14.22
C GLN A 460 6.45 -11.14 -15.24
N LYS A 461 6.14 -11.06 -16.54
CA LYS A 461 6.99 -11.60 -17.61
C LYS A 461 7.90 -10.50 -18.19
N PRO A 462 9.23 -10.72 -18.26
CA PRO A 462 10.19 -9.69 -18.69
C PRO A 462 10.06 -9.24 -20.16
N LEU A 463 9.34 -10.00 -21.01
CA LEU A 463 9.11 -9.69 -22.43
C LEU A 463 7.67 -9.27 -22.73
N LEU A 464 6.86 -9.03 -21.69
CA LEU A 464 5.46 -8.67 -21.84
C LEU A 464 5.28 -7.15 -21.70
N GLU A 465 5.70 -6.42 -22.73
CA GLU A 465 5.55 -4.98 -22.75
C GLU A 465 4.13 -4.57 -23.14
N PRO A 466 3.55 -3.55 -22.47
CA PRO A 466 2.28 -2.98 -22.89
C PRO A 466 2.42 -2.22 -24.22
N PRO A 467 1.33 -2.11 -25.02
CA PRO A 467 1.33 -1.27 -26.20
C PRO A 467 1.80 0.15 -25.88
N ALA A 468 2.60 0.76 -26.77
CA ALA A 468 3.26 2.04 -26.53
C ALA A 468 2.30 3.14 -26.02
N LEU A 469 1.11 3.25 -26.64
CA LEU A 469 0.07 4.19 -26.20
C LEU A 469 -0.38 3.92 -24.75
N CYS A 470 -0.65 2.67 -24.39
CA CYS A 470 -1.08 2.30 -23.04
C CYS A 470 0.02 2.58 -22.02
N ALA A 471 1.28 2.32 -22.38
CA ALA A 471 2.45 2.59 -21.55
C ALA A 471 2.65 4.09 -21.30
N GLN A 472 2.53 4.91 -22.35
CA GLN A 472 2.65 6.37 -22.29
C GLN A 472 1.54 6.98 -21.43
N LEU A 473 0.29 6.60 -21.68
CA LEU A 473 -0.86 7.09 -20.90
C LEU A 473 -0.72 6.71 -19.41
N TYR A 474 -0.27 5.49 -19.11
CA TYR A 474 0.01 5.07 -17.75
C TYR A 474 1.14 5.90 -17.12
N GLY A 475 2.23 6.15 -17.86
CA GLY A 475 3.36 6.95 -17.39
C GLY A 475 2.98 8.40 -17.06
N GLU A 476 2.19 9.04 -17.93
CA GLU A 476 1.68 10.41 -17.74
C GLU A 476 0.76 10.52 -16.51
N LEU A 477 -0.09 9.52 -16.25
CA LEU A 477 -1.04 9.51 -15.14
C LEU A 477 -0.46 8.97 -13.83
N ALA A 478 0.74 8.37 -13.85
CA ALA A 478 1.36 7.77 -12.68
C ALA A 478 1.59 8.75 -11.51
N PRO A 479 2.03 10.01 -11.71
CA PRO A 479 2.16 10.99 -10.63
C PRO A 479 0.82 11.31 -9.94
N LEU A 480 -0.28 11.15 -10.65
CA LEU A 480 -1.60 11.42 -10.10
C LEU A 480 -2.14 10.25 -9.27
N HIS A 481 -1.48 9.07 -9.29
CA HIS A 481 -2.06 7.85 -8.72
C HIS A 481 -3.49 7.57 -9.21
N ALA A 482 -3.79 7.97 -10.45
CA ALA A 482 -5.12 7.87 -11.04
C ALA A 482 -5.47 6.46 -11.51
N CYS A 483 -4.47 5.59 -11.74
CA CYS A 483 -4.64 4.20 -12.14
C CYS A 483 -3.55 3.33 -11.50
N ASN A 484 -3.93 2.38 -10.65
CA ASN A 484 -2.97 1.59 -9.86
C ASN A 484 -3.19 0.08 -10.00
N LEU A 485 -2.16 -0.70 -9.66
CA LEU A 485 -2.22 -2.15 -9.53
C LEU A 485 -2.43 -2.54 -8.06
N TYR A 486 -3.21 -3.60 -7.83
CA TYR A 486 -3.46 -4.15 -6.50
C TYR A 486 -2.88 -5.55 -6.38
N GLY A 487 -2.37 -5.88 -5.19
CA GLY A 487 -1.68 -7.15 -4.94
C GLY A 487 -1.68 -7.48 -3.46
N LEU A 488 -2.87 -7.56 -2.86
CA LEU A 488 -3.04 -7.80 -1.43
C LEU A 488 -2.72 -9.25 -1.07
N PHE A 489 -1.84 -9.42 -0.06
CA PHE A 489 -1.42 -10.72 0.49
C PHE A 489 -0.86 -11.71 -0.53
N ALA A 490 -0.10 -11.21 -1.52
CA ALA A 490 0.55 -12.06 -2.52
C ALA A 490 1.41 -13.18 -1.89
N SER A 491 2.01 -12.92 -0.73
CA SER A 491 2.76 -13.90 0.08
C SER A 491 2.29 -13.82 1.52
N VAL A 492 2.23 -14.98 2.18
CA VAL A 492 1.92 -15.10 3.61
C VAL A 492 3.20 -15.48 4.36
N THR A 493 3.44 -14.88 5.52
CA THR A 493 4.57 -15.27 6.38
C THR A 493 4.15 -16.38 7.34
N THR A 494 5.09 -17.21 7.74
CA THR A 494 4.91 -18.31 8.71
C THR A 494 5.40 -17.95 10.12
N SER A 495 6.10 -16.81 10.24
CA SER A 495 6.55 -16.20 11.48
C SER A 495 6.03 -14.77 11.59
N ARG A 496 5.96 -14.26 12.82
CA ARG A 496 5.61 -12.87 13.11
C ARG A 496 6.69 -12.27 13.99
N TYR A 497 7.68 -11.68 13.32
CA TYR A 497 8.67 -10.87 14.01
C TYR A 497 8.13 -9.46 14.24
N GLU A 498 8.29 -8.97 15.46
CA GLU A 498 7.95 -7.62 15.88
C GLU A 498 9.19 -6.92 16.43
N VAL A 499 9.36 -5.65 16.06
CA VAL A 499 10.40 -4.82 16.66
C VAL A 499 9.92 -4.30 18.00
N VAL A 500 10.72 -4.51 19.03
CA VAL A 500 10.51 -4.03 20.39
C VAL A 500 11.65 -3.07 20.73
N ILE A 501 11.28 -1.89 21.24
CA ILE A 501 12.22 -0.84 21.62
C ILE A 501 12.23 -0.78 23.15
N GLU A 502 13.42 -0.80 23.74
CA GLU A 502 13.63 -0.72 25.18
C GLU A 502 14.57 0.45 25.50
N GLU A 503 14.23 1.22 26.53
CA GLU A 503 15.03 2.33 27.04
C GLU A 503 15.73 1.97 28.35
N LEU A 504 17.00 2.35 28.48
CA LEU A 504 17.76 2.17 29.71
C LEU A 504 17.58 3.38 30.64
N HIS A 505 17.00 3.13 31.82
CA HIS A 505 16.76 4.13 32.85
C HIS A 505 17.51 3.78 34.13
N LEU A 506 17.90 4.81 34.90
CA LEU A 506 18.39 4.64 36.26
C LEU A 506 17.20 4.74 37.21
N VAL A 507 16.97 3.66 37.95
CA VAL A 507 15.93 3.59 38.98
C VAL A 507 16.62 3.51 40.33
N GLU A 508 16.19 4.33 41.29
CA GLU A 508 16.67 4.22 42.67
C GLU A 508 16.12 2.95 43.30
N ASP A 509 17.02 2.03 43.63
CA ASP A 509 16.69 0.83 44.38
C ASP A 509 16.69 1.18 45.88
N THR A 510 15.49 1.29 46.43
CA THR A 510 15.27 1.58 47.85
C THR A 510 15.33 0.33 48.73
N SER A 511 15.50 -0.86 48.14
CA SER A 511 15.63 -2.11 48.90
C SER A 511 17.02 -2.28 49.54
N THR A 512 18.00 -1.47 49.13
CA THR A 512 19.37 -1.45 49.67
C THR A 512 19.60 -0.18 50.51
N HIS A 513 20.38 -0.29 51.59
CA HIS A 513 20.81 0.85 52.39
C HIS A 513 22.35 0.94 52.41
N PRO A 514 22.95 2.03 51.89
CA PRO A 514 22.32 3.19 51.24
C PRO A 514 21.65 2.82 49.89
N PRO A 515 20.62 3.57 49.46
CA PRO A 515 19.93 3.30 48.20
C PRO A 515 20.90 3.35 47.03
N THR A 516 20.89 2.31 46.22
CA THR A 516 21.75 2.16 45.03
C THR A 516 20.97 2.45 43.77
N THR A 517 21.57 3.10 42.77
CA THR A 517 20.93 3.26 41.46
C THR A 517 21.15 2.01 40.62
N ARG A 518 20.06 1.43 40.09
CA ARG A 518 20.08 0.26 39.22
C ARG A 518 19.62 0.63 37.83
N GLU A 519 20.38 0.16 36.84
CA GLU A 519 19.99 0.26 35.43
C GLU A 519 18.87 -0.73 35.12
N THR A 520 17.73 -0.22 34.66
CA THR A 520 16.55 -1.02 34.29
C THR A 520 16.16 -0.71 32.85
N TRP A 521 15.92 -1.77 32.06
CA TRP A 521 15.37 -1.66 30.71
C TRP A 521 13.85 -1.58 30.78
N VAL A 522 13.28 -0.56 30.14
CA VAL A 522 11.84 -0.35 30.06
C VAL A 522 11.40 -0.47 28.61
N GLU A 523 10.51 -1.43 28.33
CA GLU A 523 9.91 -1.62 27.01
C GLU A 523 8.94 -0.49 26.67
N LEU A 524 9.00 -0.01 25.43
CA LEU A 524 8.08 0.98 24.90
C LEU A 524 6.87 0.32 24.23
N ASP A 525 5.68 0.65 24.72
CA ASP A 525 4.42 0.16 24.17
C ASP A 525 3.91 1.07 23.03
N PHE A 526 3.28 0.45 22.03
CA PHE A 526 2.66 1.14 20.89
C PHE A 526 1.13 1.05 20.96
N LEU A 527 0.45 1.91 20.21
CA LEU A 527 -1.01 2.04 20.31
C LEU A 527 -1.75 0.78 19.89
N TYR A 528 -1.33 0.07 18.83
CA TYR A 528 -2.15 -0.99 18.25
C TYR A 528 -1.40 -2.27 17.88
N LYS A 529 -0.09 -2.21 17.59
CA LYS A 529 0.69 -3.43 17.33
C LYS A 529 0.74 -4.33 18.57
N PRO A 530 0.94 -5.65 18.40
CA PRO A 530 1.22 -6.56 19.51
C PRO A 530 2.45 -6.11 20.30
N GLY A 531 2.38 -6.22 21.62
CA GLY A 531 3.44 -5.80 22.54
C GLY A 531 3.32 -6.61 23.82
N ASP A 532 2.59 -6.07 24.78
CA ASP A 532 2.17 -6.77 25.99
C ASP A 532 1.43 -8.09 25.68
N VAL A 533 1.82 -9.16 26.37
CA VAL A 533 1.32 -10.51 26.11
C VAL A 533 -0.10 -10.74 26.64
N ASP A 534 -0.48 -9.98 27.67
CA ASP A 534 -1.81 -10.01 28.28
C ASP A 534 -2.80 -9.10 27.57
N ARG A 535 -2.30 -8.19 26.73
CA ARG A 535 -3.14 -7.23 26.02
C ARG A 535 -3.92 -7.92 24.90
N ARG A 536 -5.25 -7.90 25.06
CA ARG A 536 -6.19 -8.33 24.01
C ARG A 536 -5.94 -7.55 22.70
N PRO A 537 -5.84 -8.23 21.54
CA PRO A 537 -5.67 -7.56 20.26
C PRO A 537 -6.87 -6.63 19.97
N PRO A 538 -6.65 -5.33 19.70
CA PRO A 538 -7.72 -4.34 19.59
C PRO A 538 -8.53 -4.50 18.30
N TRP A 539 -9.79 -4.07 18.31
CA TRP A 539 -10.62 -3.96 17.10
C TRP A 539 -10.84 -2.49 16.73
N LEU A 540 -10.41 -2.09 15.53
CA LEU A 540 -10.47 -0.72 15.02
C LEU A 540 -11.70 -0.48 14.12
N TRP A 541 -12.90 -0.60 14.71
CA TRP A 541 -14.17 -0.58 13.97
C TRP A 541 -14.49 0.75 13.25
N LEU A 542 -13.84 1.86 13.60
CA LEU A 542 -14.10 3.17 12.99
C LEU A 542 -13.29 3.44 11.70
N GLY A 543 -12.69 2.41 11.10
CA GLY A 543 -11.91 2.58 9.87
C GLY A 543 -10.56 3.28 10.07
N HIS A 544 -10.09 3.38 11.32
CA HIS A 544 -8.79 3.96 11.64
C HIS A 544 -7.65 3.08 11.08
N MET A 545 -6.63 3.74 10.52
CA MET A 545 -5.44 3.13 9.93
C MET A 545 -4.18 3.65 10.62
N PRO A 546 -3.61 2.91 11.59
CA PRO A 546 -2.41 3.33 12.32
C PRO A 546 -1.16 3.25 11.43
N ARG A 547 -0.64 4.39 10.96
CA ARG A 547 0.42 4.38 9.93
C ARG A 547 1.75 3.91 10.50
N LEU A 548 2.08 4.30 11.73
CA LEU A 548 3.35 3.91 12.37
C LEU A 548 3.38 2.41 12.68
N ASP A 549 2.36 1.87 13.34
CA ASP A 549 2.28 0.44 13.67
C ASP A 549 2.34 -0.44 12.41
N TRP A 550 1.63 -0.07 11.34
CA TRP A 550 1.73 -0.77 10.06
C TRP A 550 3.15 -0.71 9.48
N ARG A 551 3.84 0.43 9.60
CA ARG A 551 5.23 0.54 9.13
C ARG A 551 6.22 -0.28 9.94
N LEU A 552 5.99 -0.41 11.25
CA LEU A 552 6.78 -1.29 12.12
C LEU A 552 6.59 -2.76 11.75
N TRP A 553 5.39 -3.18 11.36
CA TRP A 553 5.16 -4.55 10.87
C TRP A 553 5.96 -4.87 9.59
N PHE A 554 6.11 -3.90 8.68
CA PHE A 554 6.91 -4.09 7.46
C PHE A 554 8.42 -4.12 7.71
N LEU A 555 8.89 -3.62 8.86
CA LEU A 555 10.32 -3.43 9.11
C LEU A 555 11.09 -4.75 9.18
N PRO A 556 10.66 -5.77 9.96
CA PRO A 556 11.28 -7.10 9.95
C PRO A 556 11.25 -7.77 8.58
N LEU A 557 10.16 -7.59 7.82
CA LEU A 557 10.01 -8.16 6.46
C LEU A 557 10.99 -7.53 5.46
N ARG A 558 11.33 -6.25 5.66
CA ARG A 558 12.37 -5.57 4.87
C ARG A 558 13.75 -6.10 5.27
N LEU A 559 14.04 -6.19 6.57
CA LEU A 559 15.31 -6.72 7.06
C LEU A 559 15.58 -8.13 6.53
N ALA A 560 14.62 -9.04 6.67
CA ALA A 560 14.74 -10.40 6.15
C ALA A 560 15.04 -10.45 4.65
N ARG A 561 14.37 -9.60 3.86
CA ARG A 561 14.65 -9.50 2.41
C ARG A 561 16.04 -8.99 2.11
N VAL A 562 16.50 -7.93 2.78
CA VAL A 562 17.85 -7.37 2.56
C VAL A 562 18.92 -8.39 2.96
N VAL A 563 18.73 -9.09 4.08
CA VAL A 563 19.61 -10.18 4.53
C VAL A 563 19.68 -11.29 3.49
N ASN A 564 18.53 -11.78 3.00
CA ASN A 564 18.49 -12.86 2.02
C ASN A 564 19.12 -12.46 0.68
N LEU A 565 18.96 -11.20 0.26
CA LEU A 565 19.63 -10.66 -0.92
C LEU A 565 21.15 -10.58 -0.72
N ALA A 566 21.62 -10.07 0.41
CA ALA A 566 23.04 -10.00 0.71
C ALA A 566 23.69 -11.38 0.72
N ILE A 567 23.03 -12.38 1.34
CA ILE A 567 23.51 -13.77 1.36
C ILE A 567 23.53 -14.34 -0.07
N ARG A 568 22.49 -14.09 -0.87
CA ARG A 568 22.44 -14.50 -2.28
C ARG A 568 23.56 -13.89 -3.11
N ASP A 569 23.93 -12.64 -2.81
CA ASP A 569 25.02 -11.91 -3.48
C ASP A 569 26.41 -12.30 -2.92
N GLY A 570 26.48 -13.29 -2.03
CA GLY A 570 27.72 -13.88 -1.53
C GLY A 570 28.21 -13.34 -0.18
N ALA A 571 27.44 -12.50 0.50
CA ALA A 571 27.80 -12.02 1.83
C ALA A 571 27.74 -13.16 2.87
N SER A 572 28.75 -13.25 3.73
CA SER A 572 28.75 -14.24 4.81
C SER A 572 27.67 -13.91 5.85
N PRO A 573 26.96 -14.90 6.41
CA PRO A 573 25.97 -14.67 7.47
C PRO A 573 26.55 -13.92 8.68
N ALA A 574 27.83 -14.14 8.99
CA ALA A 574 28.53 -13.43 10.06
C ALA A 574 28.72 -11.94 9.76
N ALA A 575 29.04 -11.57 8.51
CA ALA A 575 29.18 -10.17 8.11
C ALA A 575 27.82 -9.45 8.16
N VAL A 576 26.75 -10.10 7.68
CA VAL A 576 25.39 -9.56 7.76
C VAL A 576 24.95 -9.40 9.22
N SER A 577 25.27 -10.39 10.05
CA SER A 577 25.01 -10.35 11.49
C SER A 577 25.75 -9.20 12.19
N ALA A 578 27.01 -8.95 11.83
CA ALA A 578 27.79 -7.83 12.36
C ALA A 578 27.23 -6.49 11.87
N ALA A 579 26.85 -6.37 10.59
CA ALA A 579 26.25 -5.15 10.03
C ALA A 579 24.91 -4.79 10.70
N LEU A 580 24.09 -5.81 11.02
CA LEU A 580 22.88 -5.63 11.81
C LEU A 580 23.21 -5.09 13.21
N GLN A 581 24.15 -5.71 13.93
CA GLN A 581 24.56 -5.26 15.28
C GLN A 581 25.17 -3.86 15.30
N GLN A 582 25.83 -3.46 14.21
CA GLN A 582 26.42 -2.13 14.05
C GLN A 582 25.40 -1.08 13.58
N GLY A 583 24.14 -1.48 13.33
CA GLY A 583 23.07 -0.56 12.94
C GLY A 583 23.31 0.11 11.58
N ALA A 584 23.83 -0.63 10.59
CA ALA A 584 24.22 -0.05 9.31
C ALA A 584 23.06 0.76 8.67
N PRO A 585 23.25 2.05 8.32
CA PRO A 585 22.18 2.95 7.90
C PRO A 585 21.39 2.48 6.67
N SER A 586 22.01 1.69 5.79
CA SER A 586 21.38 1.15 4.57
C SER A 586 20.34 0.07 4.84
N LEU A 587 20.35 -0.57 6.01
CA LEU A 587 19.42 -1.65 6.38
C LEU A 587 18.03 -1.12 6.73
N TYR A 588 17.99 0.08 7.34
CA TYR A 588 16.76 0.67 7.86
C TYR A 588 16.18 1.73 6.89
N PRO A 589 14.86 1.96 6.92
CA PRO A 589 14.27 3.11 6.25
C PRO A 589 14.80 4.43 6.83
N ALA A 590 14.89 5.49 6.02
CA ALA A 590 15.38 6.80 6.46
C ALA A 590 14.61 7.40 7.65
N TRP A 591 13.32 7.05 7.81
CA TRP A 591 12.50 7.51 8.93
C TRP A 591 12.81 6.82 10.27
N TRP A 592 13.44 5.64 10.25
CA TRP A 592 13.72 4.83 11.44
C TRP A 592 14.66 5.53 12.45
N PRO A 593 15.87 5.99 12.07
CA PRO A 593 16.74 6.69 13.01
C PRO A 593 16.12 7.99 13.53
N VAL A 594 15.32 8.68 12.71
CA VAL A 594 14.60 9.89 13.12
C VAL A 594 13.57 9.56 14.20
N LEU A 595 12.79 8.48 14.05
CA LEU A 595 11.85 8.02 15.08
C LEU A 595 12.57 7.81 16.41
N LEU A 596 13.65 7.02 16.42
CA LEU A 596 14.39 6.72 17.64
C LEU A 596 14.93 7.99 18.31
N ALA A 597 15.53 8.89 17.52
CA ALA A 597 16.06 10.15 18.03
C ALA A 597 14.96 11.04 18.64
N ARG A 598 13.77 11.10 18.03
CA ARG A 598 12.64 11.91 18.50
C ARG A 598 12.01 11.34 19.77
N ILE A 599 11.96 10.01 19.91
CA ILE A 599 11.55 9.34 21.15
C ILE A 599 12.53 9.68 22.28
N CYS A 600 13.84 9.52 22.05
CA CYS A 600 14.86 9.83 23.06
C CYS A 600 14.85 11.31 23.48
N ARG A 601 14.49 12.23 22.57
CA ARG A 601 14.36 13.67 22.82
C ARG A 601 13.01 14.10 23.39
N ARG A 602 12.13 13.14 23.74
CA ARG A 602 10.80 13.39 24.32
C ARG A 602 9.91 14.34 23.51
N GLN A 603 9.96 14.23 22.18
CA GLN A 603 9.17 15.11 21.32
C GLN A 603 7.68 14.75 21.42
N PRO A 604 6.81 15.66 21.91
CA PRO A 604 5.45 15.30 22.32
C PRO A 604 4.59 14.79 21.16
N GLU A 605 4.77 15.34 19.95
CA GLU A 605 4.03 14.93 18.75
C GLU A 605 4.37 13.49 18.32
N VAL A 606 5.63 13.07 18.52
CA VAL A 606 6.07 11.71 18.23
C VAL A 606 5.68 10.76 19.37
N LEU A 607 5.78 11.20 20.62
CA LEU A 607 5.32 10.42 21.78
C LEU A 607 3.81 10.15 21.72
N ALA A 608 3.01 11.05 21.15
CA ALA A 608 1.58 10.84 20.92
C ALA A 608 1.26 9.68 19.95
N LEU A 609 2.23 9.22 19.16
CA LEU A 609 2.10 8.02 18.33
C LEU A 609 2.36 6.72 19.10
N LEU A 610 2.89 6.82 20.32
CA LEU A 610 3.14 5.68 21.20
C LEU A 610 1.90 5.38 22.06
N GLY A 611 1.84 4.14 22.55
CA GLY A 611 0.76 3.71 23.43
C GLY A 611 0.91 4.28 24.85
N PRO A 612 -0.11 4.11 25.70
CA PRO A 612 0.08 4.29 27.13
C PRO A 612 1.16 3.31 27.60
N GLN A 613 2.16 3.85 28.29
CA GLN A 613 3.32 3.10 28.76
C GLN A 613 3.03 2.49 30.14
N ARG A 614 3.40 1.23 30.35
CA ARG A 614 3.12 0.53 31.62
C ARG A 614 3.99 0.98 32.79
N ASN A 615 5.28 1.20 32.54
CA ASN A 615 6.29 1.32 33.59
C ASN A 615 6.97 2.70 33.66
N ILE A 616 6.63 3.63 32.77
CA ILE A 616 7.28 4.94 32.69
C ILE A 616 6.38 5.99 32.08
N ASP A 617 6.32 7.19 32.67
CA ASP A 617 5.71 8.35 32.01
C ASP A 617 6.76 9.05 31.14
N LEU A 618 6.77 8.75 29.83
CA LEU A 618 7.73 9.31 28.89
C LEU A 618 7.68 10.84 28.81
N ALA A 619 6.55 11.47 29.09
CA ALA A 619 6.45 12.93 29.05
C ALA A 619 7.22 13.60 30.18
N ARG A 620 7.46 12.88 31.28
CA ARG A 620 8.16 13.37 32.48
C ARG A 620 9.52 12.72 32.70
N ALA A 621 9.75 11.56 32.11
CA ALA A 621 10.97 10.80 32.28
C ALA A 621 12.17 11.50 31.63
N PRO A 622 13.37 11.42 32.24
CA PRO A 622 14.59 11.93 31.63
C PRO A 622 14.90 11.20 30.32
N CYS A 623 15.79 11.78 29.51
CA CYS A 623 16.33 11.12 28.33
C CYS A 623 16.99 9.78 28.73
N PRO A 624 16.82 8.72 27.94
CA PRO A 624 17.34 7.41 28.28
C PRO A 624 18.87 7.38 28.14
N ARG A 625 19.54 6.55 28.95
CA ARG A 625 21.01 6.36 28.88
C ARG A 625 21.44 5.44 27.73
N GLY A 626 20.50 4.69 27.19
CA GLY A 626 20.73 3.80 26.08
C GLY A 626 19.40 3.30 25.51
N LEU A 627 19.47 2.82 24.28
CA LEU A 627 18.36 2.25 23.56
C LEU A 627 18.75 0.84 23.10
N ARG A 628 17.84 -0.11 23.27
CA ARG A 628 17.98 -1.46 22.74
C ARG A 628 16.80 -1.73 21.82
N VAL A 629 17.11 -2.28 20.65
CA VAL A 629 16.11 -2.70 19.67
C VAL A 629 16.26 -4.20 19.48
N SER A 630 15.19 -4.94 19.73
CA SER A 630 15.16 -6.39 19.63
C SER A 630 14.03 -6.85 18.73
N LEU A 631 14.26 -7.95 18.01
CA LEU A 631 13.23 -8.70 17.31
C LEU A 631 12.66 -9.77 18.24
N PHE A 632 11.35 -9.77 18.39
CA PHE A 632 10.60 -10.77 19.11
C PHE A 632 9.75 -11.59 18.14
N ASP A 633 9.69 -12.91 18.33
CA ASP A 633 8.74 -13.78 17.64
C ASP A 633 7.46 -13.84 18.46
N PHE A 634 6.32 -13.56 17.84
CA PHE A 634 5.01 -13.49 18.48
C PHE A 634 4.07 -14.56 17.95
N ARG A 635 3.30 -15.20 18.82
CA ARG A 635 2.21 -16.12 18.43
C ARG A 635 0.98 -15.89 19.27
N PHE A 636 -0.18 -16.27 18.75
CA PHE A 636 -1.38 -16.33 19.58
C PHE A 636 -1.24 -17.42 20.63
N ARG A 637 -1.64 -17.12 21.86
CA ARG A 637 -1.78 -18.13 22.91
C ARG A 637 -2.93 -19.10 22.54
N PRO A 638 -2.75 -20.42 22.70
CA PRO A 638 -3.83 -21.39 22.59
C PRO A 638 -4.93 -21.17 23.63
N PRO A 639 -6.19 -21.53 23.35
CA PRO A 639 -7.23 -21.57 24.37
C PRO A 639 -6.80 -22.43 25.57
N GLU A 640 -7.32 -22.15 26.76
CA GLU A 640 -6.90 -22.83 28.01
C GLU A 640 -7.02 -24.36 27.97
N ASN A 641 -7.93 -24.89 27.15
CA ASN A 641 -8.14 -26.33 26.96
C ASN A 641 -7.15 -26.98 25.98
N CYS A 642 -6.22 -26.21 25.41
CA CYS A 642 -5.23 -26.68 24.44
C CYS A 642 -3.82 -26.52 25.00
N PRO A 643 -2.91 -27.48 24.73
CA PRO A 643 -1.52 -27.36 25.17
C PRO A 643 -0.82 -26.20 24.47
N LEU A 644 0.13 -25.57 25.15
CA LEU A 644 0.86 -24.39 24.64
C LEU A 644 1.59 -24.67 23.33
N TYR A 645 2.11 -25.87 23.15
CA TYR A 645 2.80 -26.25 21.92
C TYR A 645 1.87 -26.21 20.69
N ALA A 646 0.54 -26.23 20.85
CA ALA A 646 -0.40 -26.15 19.73
C ALA A 646 -0.22 -24.87 18.88
N ALA A 647 0.35 -23.79 19.45
CA ALA A 647 0.68 -22.57 18.71
C ALA A 647 1.72 -22.78 17.60
N PHE A 648 2.44 -23.91 17.61
CA PHE A 648 3.44 -24.28 16.61
C PHE A 648 2.91 -25.23 15.54
N PHE A 649 1.71 -25.78 15.74
CA PHE A 649 1.15 -26.83 14.89
C PHE A 649 -0.15 -26.40 14.25
N PRO A 650 -0.07 -25.78 13.06
CA PRO A 650 -1.27 -25.41 12.33
C PRO A 650 -2.11 -26.62 11.92
N GLU A 651 -3.39 -26.34 11.68
CA GLU A 651 -4.39 -27.32 11.21
C GLU A 651 -3.89 -28.08 9.96
N GLY A 652 -3.99 -29.42 10.00
CA GLY A 652 -3.61 -30.31 8.90
C GLY A 652 -2.15 -30.76 8.91
N MET A 653 -1.34 -30.37 9.90
CA MET A 653 -0.01 -30.96 10.13
C MET A 653 -0.12 -32.38 10.72
N PRO A 654 0.83 -33.28 10.40
CA PRO A 654 0.87 -34.62 10.99
C PRO A 654 1.08 -34.55 12.50
N ALA A 655 0.54 -35.55 13.20
CA ALA A 655 0.70 -35.67 14.65
C ALA A 655 2.18 -35.66 15.06
N LEU A 656 2.43 -35.04 16.21
CA LEU A 656 3.77 -34.99 16.79
C LEU A 656 4.13 -36.32 17.42
N THR A 657 5.39 -36.69 17.28
CA THR A 657 5.99 -37.73 18.10
C THR A 657 6.18 -37.21 19.53
N PRO A 658 6.19 -38.08 20.55
CA PRO A 658 6.44 -37.67 21.94
C PRO A 658 7.76 -36.91 22.13
N GLN A 659 8.79 -37.27 21.36
CA GLN A 659 10.09 -36.59 21.39
C GLN A 659 10.00 -35.14 20.88
N GLU A 660 9.29 -34.91 19.78
CA GLU A 660 9.07 -33.56 19.26
C GLU A 660 8.25 -32.69 20.21
N ILE A 661 7.30 -33.29 20.95
CA ILE A 661 6.54 -32.57 21.98
C ILE A 661 7.50 -32.12 23.09
N GLN A 662 8.36 -33.02 23.57
CA GLN A 662 9.32 -32.71 24.63
C GLN A 662 10.28 -31.59 24.22
N GLU A 663 10.85 -31.64 23.01
CA GLU A 663 11.75 -30.59 22.49
C GLU A 663 11.07 -29.21 22.47
N ILE A 664 9.77 -29.16 22.17
CA ILE A 664 9.02 -27.90 22.09
C ILE A 664 8.62 -27.40 23.47
N GLU A 665 8.29 -28.30 24.38
CA GLU A 665 8.05 -27.96 25.79
C GLU A 665 9.31 -27.40 26.45
N GLU A 666 10.48 -27.90 26.09
CA GLU A 666 11.77 -27.31 26.49
C GLU A 666 11.97 -25.92 25.87
N GLU A 667 11.69 -25.75 24.57
CA GLU A 667 11.76 -24.42 23.94
C GLU A 667 10.78 -23.41 24.56
N LEU A 668 9.57 -23.86 24.95
CA LEU A 668 8.51 -23.05 25.53
C LEU A 668 8.91 -22.39 26.86
N GLN A 669 9.89 -22.92 27.58
CA GLN A 669 10.41 -22.30 28.81
C GLN A 669 11.04 -20.92 28.54
N ASN A 670 11.49 -20.66 27.31
CA ASN A 670 12.06 -19.39 26.90
C ASN A 670 11.01 -18.40 26.34
N TRP A 671 9.72 -18.75 26.37
CA TRP A 671 8.63 -17.89 25.92
C TRP A 671 7.96 -17.19 27.08
N GLU A 672 7.73 -15.89 26.93
CA GLU A 672 6.80 -15.13 27.74
C GLU A 672 5.37 -15.46 27.28
N VAL A 673 4.53 -15.96 28.19
CA VAL A 673 3.16 -16.38 27.89
C VAL A 673 2.21 -15.51 28.70
N GLY A 674 1.37 -14.73 28.01
CA GLY A 674 0.30 -13.94 28.61
C GLY A 674 -1.07 -14.42 28.14
N ASP A 675 -2.14 -13.68 28.39
CA ASP A 675 -3.51 -14.11 28.11
C ASP A 675 -3.87 -14.28 26.62
N TRP A 676 -3.28 -13.46 25.75
CA TRP A 676 -3.63 -13.45 24.31
C TRP A 676 -2.46 -13.81 23.41
N TRP A 677 -1.25 -13.52 23.86
CA TRP A 677 -0.03 -13.72 23.10
C TRP A 677 0.98 -14.54 23.88
N MET A 678 1.86 -15.14 23.12
CA MET A 678 3.15 -15.62 23.61
C MET A 678 4.23 -15.00 22.74
N ARG A 679 5.37 -14.67 23.35
CA ARG A 679 6.51 -14.11 22.61
C ARG A 679 7.84 -14.61 23.14
N ARG A 680 8.85 -14.64 22.29
CA ARG A 680 10.25 -14.81 22.71
C ARG A 680 11.15 -13.77 22.07
N ARG A 681 12.17 -13.32 22.79
CA ARG A 681 13.22 -12.51 22.19
C ARG A 681 14.02 -13.40 21.23
N HIS A 682 13.95 -13.09 19.94
CA HIS A 682 14.70 -13.83 18.93
C HIS A 682 16.14 -13.33 18.85
N ARG A 683 16.32 -12.01 18.74
CA ARG A 683 17.65 -11.40 18.59
C ARG A 683 17.63 -9.90 18.91
N THR A 684 18.70 -9.38 19.48
CA THR A 684 18.96 -7.93 19.54
C THR A 684 19.61 -7.45 18.24
N ILE A 685 18.99 -6.46 17.60
CA ILE A 685 19.45 -5.90 16.33
C ILE A 685 20.24 -4.62 16.53
N ASP A 686 19.80 -3.68 17.38
CA ASP A 686 20.56 -2.46 17.67
C ASP A 686 20.77 -2.29 19.19
N LEU A 687 21.95 -1.82 19.57
CA LEU A 687 22.26 -1.37 20.94
C LEU A 687 22.99 -0.02 20.87
N LEU A 688 22.30 1.04 21.26
CA LEU A 688 22.80 2.42 21.18
C LEU A 688 23.03 2.96 22.59
N SER A 689 24.29 3.24 22.94
CA SER A 689 24.60 3.96 24.19
C SER A 689 24.43 5.46 23.98
N ILE A 690 23.60 6.11 24.79
CA ILE A 690 23.41 7.56 24.77
C ILE A 690 24.27 8.12 25.90
N ARG A 691 25.51 8.52 25.58
CA ARG A 691 26.41 9.11 26.58
C ARG A 691 25.82 10.45 27.04
N SER A 692 25.48 10.55 28.33
CA SER A 692 25.20 11.83 28.97
C SER A 692 26.51 12.63 29.01
N SER A 693 26.64 13.67 28.19
CA SER A 693 27.76 14.61 28.34
C SER A 693 27.57 15.35 29.68
N PRO A 694 28.56 15.34 30.60
CA PRO A 694 28.46 16.12 31.81
C PRO A 694 28.90 17.57 31.54
N LYS A 695 27.96 18.49 31.72
CA LYS A 695 28.13 19.96 31.90
C LYS A 695 28.34 20.82 30.64
N GLY A 696 27.36 21.71 30.42
CA GLY A 696 27.53 23.15 30.14
C GLY A 696 28.23 23.58 28.86
N GLY A 697 27.46 24.12 27.91
CA GLY A 697 27.97 24.88 26.77
C GLY A 697 27.24 24.53 25.47
N ALA A 698 26.87 25.56 24.71
CA ALA A 698 26.23 25.44 23.40
C ALA A 698 27.08 24.62 22.40
N ASP A 699 26.39 24.11 21.37
CA ASP A 699 26.91 23.43 20.17
C ASP A 699 27.59 22.06 20.35
N ALA A 700 26.84 21.00 20.00
CA ALA A 700 27.43 19.76 19.51
C ALA A 700 26.49 19.09 18.50
N GLY A 701 26.84 19.22 17.23
CA GLY A 701 26.29 18.44 16.12
C GLY A 701 26.58 16.96 16.30
N LEU A 702 25.65 16.13 15.84
CA LEU A 702 25.82 14.69 15.73
C LEU A 702 27.03 14.41 14.83
N ALA A 703 27.99 13.64 15.35
CA ALA A 703 29.19 13.24 14.65
C ALA A 703 28.86 12.56 13.31
N GLU A 704 29.29 13.19 12.23
CA GLU A 704 29.51 12.55 10.94
C GLU A 704 30.62 11.51 11.12
N ASN A 705 30.30 10.23 10.89
CA ASN A 705 31.32 9.23 10.61
C ASN A 705 31.83 9.45 9.19
N SER A 706 32.77 10.38 9.03
CA SER A 706 33.68 10.41 7.90
C SER A 706 34.79 9.40 8.15
N ASN A 707 34.71 8.23 7.50
CA ASN A 707 35.90 7.44 7.22
C ASN A 707 36.21 7.60 5.74
N GLU A 708 37.19 8.46 5.46
CA GLU A 708 37.98 8.47 4.23
C GLU A 708 38.85 7.20 4.19
N SER A 709 38.65 6.39 3.14
CA SER A 709 39.71 5.75 2.33
C SER A 709 39.07 5.01 1.15
#